data_AF-Q05733-F1
#
_entry.id   AF-Q05733-F1
#
_cell.length_a   1.000
_cell.length_b   1.000
_cell.length_c   1.000
_cell.angle_alpha   90.00
_cell.angle_beta   90.00
_cell.angle_gamma   90.00
#
_symmetry.space_group_name_H-M   'P 1'
#
loop_
_entity.id
_entity.type
_entity.pdbx_description
1 polymer ?
#
loop_
_entity_poly.entity_id
_entity_poly.type
_entity_poly.pdbx_seq_one_letter_code
_entity_poly.pdbx_strand_id
1 'polypeptide(L)'
;MDFKEYRQRGKEMVDYIADYLENIRERRVFPDVSPGYMRQLLPESAPIEGEPWPKIFSDVERIVMPGITHWQSPHMHAYFPALNSMPSLLGDMLADAINCLGFTWASSPACTELEIIVMNWLGKMIGLPDAFLHLSSQSQGGGVLQTTASEATLVCLLAGRTRAIQRFHERHPGYQDAEINARLVAYCSDQAHSSVEKAALIGLVRMRYIEADDDLAMRGKLLREAIEDDIKQGLVPFWVCATLGTTGSCSFDNLEEIGIVCAEHHLWLHVDAAYAGSAFICPEFRTWLRGIERADSIAFNPSKWLMVHFDATALWVRDSTAVHRTFNVEPLYLQHENSGVAVDFMHWQIPLSRRFRALKVWFVLRSYGIKGLQRHIREGVRLAQKFEALVLADHRFELPAKRHLGLVVFRIRGDNEITEKLLKRLNHRGNLHCIPSSLKGQYVIRFTITSTHTTLDDIVKDWMEIRQVASTVLEEMNITISNRVYLKETKEKNEAFGSSLLLSNSPLSPKVVNGSFAAIFDADEFLAKTYAGVRIAHQESPSMRRRVRGILMSGKQFSLDSHMDVVVQTTLDAGNGATRTSTTNSYGHTTSAAQANSERQASIQEDNEESPEETELLSLCRTSNVPSPEHAHSLSTPSRSCSSSSHSLIHSLTQSSPRSSPVNQFRPITLCAVPSQSQLSMPLAMPLPNRNVTVSVDSLLNPVTTCNVYHGKRFLEPLENLAQTSASFSSSIFRLPTPIATPTRESPEDPDWPAKTFSQLLLERYSSQSQSLGNNSSTESSSLSGGATPTPTPMSSLDELVTPLLLSFASPSQPMLSAHGIGEGQREQGSDSDATVCSTTSSMESL
;
A
#
# COMPACT_ATOMS: atom_id res chain seq x y z
N MET A 1 -29.76 -18.04 -16.35
CA MET A 1 -28.53 -18.45 -17.05
C MET A 1 -28.27 -19.93 -16.81
N ASP A 2 -28.05 -20.69 -17.88
CA ASP A 2 -27.58 -22.08 -17.85
C ASP A 2 -26.14 -22.19 -18.41
N PHE A 3 -25.58 -23.40 -18.54
CA PHE A 3 -24.24 -23.59 -19.10
C PHE A 3 -24.11 -23.22 -20.59
N LYS A 4 -25.19 -23.20 -21.38
CA LYS A 4 -25.18 -22.82 -22.79
C LYS A 4 -25.14 -21.29 -22.91
N GLU A 5 -26.00 -20.60 -22.15
CA GLU A 5 -25.98 -19.15 -22.05
C GLU A 5 -24.65 -18.67 -21.45
N TYR A 6 -24.17 -19.26 -20.35
CA TYR A 6 -22.86 -18.92 -19.77
C TYR A 6 -21.71 -18.99 -20.80
N ARG A 7 -21.69 -20.03 -21.64
CA ARG A 7 -20.68 -20.17 -22.71
C ARG A 7 -20.82 -19.13 -23.83
N GLN A 8 -21.98 -18.51 -23.99
CA GLN A 8 -22.19 -17.38 -24.88
C GLN A 8 -21.77 -16.07 -24.21
N ARG A 9 -22.27 -15.80 -22.98
CA ARG A 9 -22.03 -14.55 -22.25
C ARG A 9 -20.58 -14.39 -21.80
N GLY A 10 -19.91 -15.50 -21.48
CA GLY A 10 -18.48 -15.52 -21.17
C GLY A 10 -17.60 -15.18 -22.37
N LYS A 11 -18.04 -15.46 -23.61
CA LYS A 11 -17.33 -15.01 -24.83
C LYS A 11 -17.60 -13.54 -25.09
N GLU A 12 -18.87 -13.15 -25.10
CA GLU A 12 -19.35 -11.76 -25.24
C GLU A 12 -18.64 -10.80 -24.25
N MET A 13 -18.36 -11.26 -23.02
CA MET A 13 -17.56 -10.54 -22.03
C MET A 13 -16.04 -10.55 -22.30
N VAL A 14 -15.47 -11.65 -22.81
CA VAL A 14 -14.04 -11.72 -23.18
C VAL A 14 -13.74 -10.82 -24.37
N ASP A 15 -14.60 -10.84 -25.39
CA ASP A 15 -14.50 -10.00 -26.58
C ASP A 15 -14.60 -8.51 -26.16
N TYR A 16 -15.60 -8.17 -25.33
CA TYR A 16 -15.76 -6.83 -24.76
C TYR A 16 -14.56 -6.36 -23.92
N ILE A 17 -13.95 -7.23 -23.12
CA ILE A 17 -12.75 -6.88 -22.32
C ILE A 17 -11.53 -6.63 -23.23
N ALA A 18 -11.41 -7.35 -24.35
CA ALA A 18 -10.37 -7.09 -25.34
C ALA A 18 -10.58 -5.71 -26.01
N ASP A 19 -11.77 -5.47 -26.56
CA ASP A 19 -12.14 -4.20 -27.20
C ASP A 19 -11.98 -3.01 -26.24
N TYR A 20 -12.38 -3.17 -24.97
CA TYR A 20 -12.23 -2.15 -23.93
C TYR A 20 -10.77 -1.81 -23.64
N LEU A 21 -9.87 -2.81 -23.55
CA LEU A 21 -8.47 -2.60 -23.21
C LEU A 21 -7.63 -2.12 -24.41
N GLU A 22 -7.98 -2.51 -25.63
CA GLU A 22 -7.33 -2.03 -26.86
C GLU A 22 -7.66 -0.55 -27.12
N ASN A 23 -8.95 -0.18 -27.05
CA ASN A 23 -9.43 1.17 -27.37
C ASN A 23 -9.43 2.13 -26.16
N ILE A 24 -8.84 1.75 -25.03
CA ILE A 24 -8.91 2.52 -23.76
C ILE A 24 -8.34 3.95 -23.84
N ARG A 25 -7.46 4.23 -24.82
CA ARG A 25 -6.90 5.57 -25.10
C ARG A 25 -7.94 6.61 -25.51
N GLU A 26 -9.08 6.16 -26.05
CA GLU A 26 -10.15 7.04 -26.54
C GLU A 26 -11.07 7.51 -25.41
N ARG A 27 -11.04 6.83 -24.24
CA ARG A 27 -11.88 7.15 -23.10
C ARG A 27 -11.25 8.23 -22.22
N ARG A 28 -12.08 9.20 -21.81
CA ARG A 28 -11.71 10.25 -20.83
C ARG A 28 -11.30 9.57 -19.51
N VAL A 29 -10.05 9.75 -19.09
CA VAL A 29 -9.41 8.97 -18.01
C VAL A 29 -10.08 9.18 -16.65
N PHE A 30 -10.48 10.41 -16.36
CA PHE A 30 -11.12 10.82 -15.11
C PHE A 30 -12.57 11.25 -15.39
N PRO A 31 -13.59 10.60 -14.80
CA PRO A 31 -14.98 10.79 -15.20
C PRO A 31 -15.51 12.21 -14.87
N ASP A 32 -16.49 12.68 -15.64
CA ASP A 32 -17.13 13.99 -15.45
C ASP A 32 -18.47 13.84 -14.70
N VAL A 33 -18.40 13.31 -13.48
CA VAL A 33 -19.58 13.00 -12.65
C VAL A 33 -19.46 13.58 -11.25
N SER A 34 -20.60 13.94 -10.66
CA SER A 34 -20.69 14.36 -9.25
C SER A 34 -21.07 13.18 -8.34
N PRO A 35 -20.70 13.22 -7.04
CA PRO A 35 -21.12 12.21 -6.06
C PRO A 35 -22.63 11.97 -6.08
N GLY A 36 -23.03 10.69 -6.16
CA GLY A 36 -24.42 10.27 -6.19
C GLY A 36 -25.07 10.13 -7.59
N TYR A 37 -24.39 10.47 -8.69
CA TYR A 37 -24.95 10.42 -10.05
C TYR A 37 -25.67 9.08 -10.36
N MET A 38 -25.05 7.94 -10.00
CA MET A 38 -25.56 6.60 -10.30
C MET A 38 -26.92 6.31 -9.66
N ARG A 39 -27.27 6.96 -8.53
CA ARG A 39 -28.57 6.79 -7.87
C ARG A 39 -29.73 7.26 -8.76
N GLN A 40 -29.48 8.18 -9.69
CA GLN A 40 -30.49 8.68 -10.64
C GLN A 40 -30.64 7.79 -11.88
N LEU A 41 -29.77 6.79 -12.06
CA LEU A 41 -29.70 5.91 -13.23
C LEU A 41 -30.18 4.47 -12.96
N LEU A 42 -30.29 4.10 -11.68
CA LEU A 42 -30.70 2.77 -11.20
C LEU A 42 -32.10 2.83 -10.56
N PRO A 43 -32.84 1.70 -10.52
CA PRO A 43 -34.06 1.58 -9.71
C PRO A 43 -33.78 1.72 -8.21
N GLU A 44 -34.76 2.16 -7.43
CA GLU A 44 -34.65 2.31 -5.97
C GLU A 44 -34.63 0.97 -5.20
N SER A 45 -34.81 -0.16 -5.88
CA SER A 45 -34.84 -1.50 -5.28
C SER A 45 -34.40 -2.56 -6.29
N ALA A 46 -33.90 -3.69 -5.78
CA ALA A 46 -33.51 -4.82 -6.60
C ALA A 46 -34.73 -5.41 -7.36
N PRO A 47 -34.53 -5.95 -8.58
CA PRO A 47 -35.60 -6.58 -9.33
C PRO A 47 -36.05 -7.89 -8.66
N ILE A 48 -37.37 -8.13 -8.64
CA ILE A 48 -37.97 -9.37 -8.09
C ILE A 48 -37.68 -10.57 -9.01
N GLU A 49 -37.75 -10.34 -10.31
CA GLU A 49 -37.47 -11.34 -11.34
C GLU A 49 -36.10 -11.14 -11.98
N GLY A 50 -35.46 -12.23 -12.42
CA GLY A 50 -34.15 -12.18 -13.05
C GLY A 50 -34.16 -11.44 -14.39
N GLU A 51 -33.41 -10.34 -14.49
CA GLU A 51 -33.38 -9.53 -15.71
C GLU A 51 -32.64 -10.23 -16.88
N PRO A 52 -33.08 -10.03 -18.14
CA PRO A 52 -32.43 -10.64 -19.29
C PRO A 52 -31.03 -10.06 -19.51
N TRP A 53 -30.02 -10.94 -19.69
CA TRP A 53 -28.61 -10.55 -19.79
C TRP A 53 -28.31 -9.37 -20.73
N PRO A 54 -28.91 -9.25 -21.95
CA PRO A 54 -28.66 -8.10 -22.82
C PRO A 54 -28.94 -6.74 -22.16
N LYS A 55 -29.91 -6.65 -21.23
CA LYS A 55 -30.16 -5.42 -20.46
C LYS A 55 -29.02 -5.13 -19.49
N ILE A 56 -28.66 -6.12 -18.67
CA ILE A 56 -27.56 -6.06 -17.70
C ILE A 56 -26.24 -5.65 -18.40
N PHE A 57 -25.97 -6.24 -19.56
CA PHE A 57 -24.79 -5.96 -20.36
C PHE A 57 -24.81 -4.56 -20.98
N SER A 58 -25.96 -4.10 -21.50
CA SER A 58 -26.09 -2.72 -22.01
C SER A 58 -25.90 -1.65 -20.92
N ASP A 59 -26.19 -1.98 -19.67
CA ASP A 59 -26.04 -1.06 -18.53
C ASP A 59 -24.58 -0.88 -18.08
N VAL A 60 -23.65 -1.72 -18.55
CA VAL A 60 -22.20 -1.54 -18.34
C VAL A 60 -21.72 -0.25 -19.00
N GLU A 61 -21.99 -0.03 -20.29
CA GLU A 61 -21.63 1.22 -20.98
C GLU A 61 -22.57 2.38 -20.61
N ARG A 62 -23.85 2.10 -20.32
CA ARG A 62 -24.84 3.16 -20.04
C ARG A 62 -24.73 3.78 -18.64
N ILE A 63 -24.38 3.00 -17.62
CA ILE A 63 -24.38 3.43 -16.20
C ILE A 63 -22.99 3.35 -15.60
N VAL A 64 -22.27 2.23 -15.82
CA VAL A 64 -21.02 1.96 -15.09
C VAL A 64 -19.87 2.77 -15.67
N MET A 65 -19.54 2.57 -16.95
CA MET A 65 -18.37 3.18 -17.60
C MET A 65 -18.29 4.73 -17.49
N PRO A 66 -19.39 5.51 -17.57
CA PRO A 66 -19.34 6.97 -17.41
C PRO A 66 -18.78 7.47 -16.07
N GLY A 67 -18.74 6.62 -15.03
CA GLY A 67 -18.12 6.93 -13.74
C GLY A 67 -16.86 6.12 -13.42
N ILE A 68 -16.28 5.41 -14.39
CA ILE A 68 -15.02 4.68 -14.20
C ILE A 68 -13.83 5.62 -14.44
N THR A 69 -12.94 5.73 -13.45
CA THR A 69 -11.57 6.19 -13.70
C THR A 69 -10.81 5.06 -14.42
N HIS A 70 -10.35 5.29 -15.65
CA HIS A 70 -9.80 4.24 -16.49
C HIS A 70 -8.33 3.90 -16.14
N TRP A 71 -8.14 3.17 -15.03
CA TRP A 71 -6.85 2.81 -14.43
C TRP A 71 -5.82 2.12 -15.35
N GLN A 72 -6.25 1.48 -16.45
CA GLN A 72 -5.35 0.82 -17.41
C GLN A 72 -4.96 1.72 -18.60
N SER A 73 -5.51 2.94 -18.69
CA SER A 73 -5.20 3.89 -19.76
C SER A 73 -3.74 4.36 -19.69
N PRO A 74 -3.02 4.47 -20.81
CA PRO A 74 -1.68 5.09 -20.85
C PRO A 74 -1.63 6.50 -20.23
N HIS A 75 -2.73 7.24 -20.31
CA HIS A 75 -2.88 8.62 -19.80
C HIS A 75 -3.27 8.68 -18.30
N MET A 76 -3.31 7.53 -17.60
CA MET A 76 -3.45 7.46 -16.15
C MET A 76 -2.09 7.61 -15.48
N HIS A 77 -1.85 8.68 -14.73
CA HIS A 77 -0.56 8.95 -14.08
C HIS A 77 -0.65 9.16 -12.56
N ALA A 78 -1.86 9.09 -12.01
CA ALA A 78 -2.15 9.20 -10.59
C ALA A 78 -1.70 7.97 -9.77
N TYR A 79 -1.62 8.14 -8.45
CA TYR A 79 -1.27 7.10 -7.46
C TYR A 79 0.02 6.33 -7.82
N PHE A 80 0.00 5.01 -7.72
CA PHE A 80 0.95 4.14 -8.41
C PHE A 80 0.15 3.23 -9.36
N PRO A 81 0.79 2.54 -10.33
CA PRO A 81 0.07 1.68 -11.26
C PRO A 81 -0.72 0.59 -10.53
N ALA A 82 -1.79 0.09 -11.13
CA ALA A 82 -2.57 -1.05 -10.64
C ALA A 82 -2.90 -2.00 -11.82
N LEU A 83 -1.85 -2.58 -12.40
CA LEU A 83 -1.90 -3.16 -13.75
C LEU A 83 -2.53 -4.54 -13.81
N ASN A 84 -3.41 -4.74 -14.80
CA ASN A 84 -3.86 -6.07 -15.20
C ASN A 84 -3.00 -6.65 -16.35
N SER A 85 -3.35 -7.87 -16.78
CA SER A 85 -2.89 -8.47 -18.03
C SER A 85 -3.76 -9.68 -18.38
N MET A 86 -3.83 -10.05 -19.66
CA MET A 86 -4.65 -11.19 -20.10
C MET A 86 -4.34 -12.51 -19.36
N PRO A 87 -3.07 -12.89 -19.10
CA PRO A 87 -2.77 -14.07 -18.28
C PRO A 87 -3.25 -13.94 -16.82
N SER A 88 -3.29 -12.72 -16.27
CA SER A 88 -3.81 -12.48 -14.93
C SER A 88 -5.32 -12.62 -14.85
N LEU A 89 -6.04 -12.12 -15.87
CA LEU A 89 -7.50 -12.25 -16.00
C LEU A 89 -7.89 -13.72 -16.16
N LEU A 90 -7.26 -14.44 -17.09
CA LEU A 90 -7.47 -15.89 -17.29
C LEU A 90 -7.14 -16.72 -16.03
N GLY A 91 -6.24 -16.23 -15.19
CA GLY A 91 -5.88 -16.85 -13.91
C GLY A 91 -6.98 -16.79 -12.86
N ASP A 92 -7.59 -15.62 -12.63
CA ASP A 92 -8.73 -15.52 -11.70
C ASP A 92 -10.03 -16.07 -12.31
N MET A 93 -10.25 -15.97 -13.62
CA MET A 93 -11.37 -16.67 -14.28
C MET A 93 -11.40 -18.17 -13.97
N LEU A 94 -10.24 -18.80 -13.79
CA LEU A 94 -10.14 -20.20 -13.35
C LEU A 94 -10.18 -20.34 -11.82
N ALA A 95 -9.56 -19.43 -11.06
CA ALA A 95 -9.59 -19.46 -9.59
C ALA A 95 -11.02 -19.30 -9.04
N ASP A 96 -11.79 -18.38 -9.60
CA ASP A 96 -13.16 -18.05 -9.19
C ASP A 96 -14.16 -19.10 -9.68
N ALA A 97 -13.87 -19.81 -10.78
CA ALA A 97 -14.64 -20.97 -11.22
C ALA A 97 -14.39 -22.23 -10.36
N ILE A 98 -13.20 -22.36 -9.77
CA ILE A 98 -12.88 -23.41 -8.79
C ILE A 98 -13.44 -23.04 -7.40
N ASN A 99 -13.41 -21.75 -7.04
CA ASN A 99 -13.89 -21.17 -5.79
C ASN A 99 -13.44 -21.91 -4.51
N CYS A 100 -12.24 -22.48 -4.51
CA CYS A 100 -11.72 -23.19 -3.35
C CYS A 100 -11.19 -22.21 -2.29
N LEU A 101 -11.38 -22.56 -1.03
CA LEU A 101 -10.83 -21.84 0.11
C LEU A 101 -9.63 -22.62 0.66
N GLY A 102 -8.48 -21.97 0.79
CA GLY A 102 -7.22 -22.56 1.26
C GLY A 102 -6.81 -22.06 2.64
N PHE A 103 -7.70 -22.12 3.63
CA PHE A 103 -7.42 -21.65 5.00
C PHE A 103 -6.44 -22.57 5.73
N THR A 104 -6.65 -23.89 5.60
CA THR A 104 -5.67 -24.93 5.91
C THR A 104 -5.20 -25.63 4.64
N TRP A 105 -4.07 -26.34 4.72
CA TRP A 105 -3.61 -27.23 3.66
C TRP A 105 -4.70 -28.25 3.29
N ALA A 106 -5.39 -28.84 4.27
CA ALA A 106 -6.44 -29.82 4.01
C ALA A 106 -7.68 -29.24 3.29
N SER A 107 -7.98 -27.94 3.47
CA SER A 107 -9.13 -27.30 2.80
C SER A 107 -8.95 -27.15 1.29
N SER A 108 -7.71 -26.98 0.82
CA SER A 108 -7.35 -27.09 -0.61
C SER A 108 -5.82 -27.19 -0.76
N PRO A 109 -5.24 -28.41 -0.88
CA PRO A 109 -3.79 -28.57 -0.93
C PRO A 109 -3.14 -27.79 -2.08
N ALA A 110 -3.76 -27.82 -3.27
CA ALA A 110 -3.27 -27.08 -4.43
C ALA A 110 -3.25 -25.55 -4.23
N CYS A 111 -4.13 -25.01 -3.37
CA CYS A 111 -4.13 -23.58 -3.02
C CYS A 111 -2.90 -23.20 -2.19
N THR A 112 -2.51 -24.04 -1.22
CA THR A 112 -1.34 -23.83 -0.36
C THR A 112 -0.04 -24.14 -1.10
N GLU A 113 0.07 -25.30 -1.74
CA GLU A 113 1.30 -25.79 -2.39
C GLU A 113 1.74 -24.87 -3.54
N LEU A 114 0.81 -24.43 -4.40
CA LEU A 114 1.17 -23.52 -5.49
C LEU A 114 1.61 -22.15 -4.96
N GLU A 115 1.03 -21.68 -3.87
CA GLU A 115 1.43 -20.41 -3.26
C GLU A 115 2.83 -20.48 -2.63
N ILE A 116 3.15 -21.58 -1.95
CA ILE A 116 4.50 -21.88 -1.45
C ILE A 116 5.52 -21.80 -2.61
N ILE A 117 5.24 -22.45 -3.73
CA ILE A 117 6.10 -22.48 -4.92
C ILE A 117 6.24 -21.07 -5.53
N VAL A 118 5.12 -20.36 -5.73
CA VAL A 118 5.08 -19.02 -6.34
C VAL A 118 5.78 -17.97 -5.47
N MET A 119 5.57 -17.99 -4.16
CA MET A 119 6.24 -17.07 -3.23
C MET A 119 7.74 -17.38 -3.10
N ASN A 120 8.14 -18.65 -3.22
CA ASN A 120 9.54 -19.04 -3.34
C ASN A 120 10.17 -18.58 -4.68
N TRP A 121 9.42 -18.60 -5.80
CA TRP A 121 9.87 -18.04 -7.08
C TRP A 121 10.01 -16.52 -7.01
N LEU A 122 8.98 -15.81 -6.54
CA LEU A 122 9.00 -14.34 -6.42
C LEU A 122 10.12 -13.84 -5.49
N GLY A 123 10.36 -14.51 -4.35
CA GLY A 123 11.46 -14.17 -3.44
C GLY A 123 12.83 -14.28 -4.13
N LYS A 124 13.07 -15.35 -4.90
CA LYS A 124 14.28 -15.51 -5.72
C LYS A 124 14.36 -14.50 -6.87
N MET A 125 13.22 -14.12 -7.46
CA MET A 125 13.16 -13.10 -8.52
C MET A 125 13.57 -11.72 -8.01
N ILE A 126 13.11 -11.27 -6.84
CA ILE A 126 13.54 -9.97 -6.28
C ILE A 126 14.91 -10.03 -5.60
N GLY A 127 15.40 -11.24 -5.27
CA GLY A 127 16.73 -11.46 -4.68
C GLY A 127 16.73 -11.45 -3.14
N LEU A 128 15.69 -11.97 -2.50
CA LEU A 128 15.68 -12.15 -1.05
C LEU A 128 16.69 -13.21 -0.59
N PRO A 129 17.26 -13.06 0.62
CA PRO A 129 18.00 -14.14 1.29
C PRO A 129 17.17 -15.42 1.45
N ASP A 130 17.83 -16.57 1.39
CA ASP A 130 17.22 -17.91 1.54
C ASP A 130 16.42 -18.08 2.85
N ALA A 131 16.70 -17.29 3.89
CA ALA A 131 15.97 -17.29 5.16
C ALA A 131 14.52 -16.75 5.09
N PHE A 132 14.09 -16.22 3.93
CA PHE A 132 12.70 -15.87 3.64
C PHE A 132 11.98 -16.92 2.78
N LEU A 133 12.66 -17.99 2.35
CA LEU A 133 12.15 -18.88 1.31
C LEU A 133 11.68 -20.22 1.89
N HIS A 134 10.37 -20.51 1.78
CA HIS A 134 9.74 -21.75 2.27
C HIS A 134 10.52 -23.03 1.94
N LEU A 135 11.10 -23.11 0.74
CA LEU A 135 11.79 -24.31 0.24
C LEU A 135 13.30 -24.31 0.54
N SER A 136 13.77 -23.45 1.45
CA SER A 136 15.15 -23.45 1.95
C SER A 136 15.22 -24.17 3.31
N SER A 137 16.20 -25.08 3.44
CA SER A 137 16.53 -25.73 4.72
C SER A 137 17.09 -24.79 5.79
N GLN A 138 17.31 -23.50 5.45
CA GLN A 138 17.75 -22.45 6.38
C GLN A 138 16.60 -21.52 6.83
N SER A 139 15.39 -21.70 6.29
CA SER A 139 14.26 -20.83 6.61
C SER A 139 13.58 -21.23 7.94
N GLN A 140 13.07 -20.25 8.67
CA GLN A 140 12.05 -20.42 9.72
C GLN A 140 10.76 -19.64 9.38
N GLY A 141 10.69 -19.11 8.16
CA GLY A 141 9.58 -18.35 7.62
C GLY A 141 9.36 -18.68 6.15
N GLY A 142 8.84 -17.72 5.41
CA GLY A 142 8.30 -17.97 4.08
C GLY A 142 7.53 -16.77 3.55
N GLY A 143 6.75 -16.99 2.49
CA GLY A 143 5.91 -15.96 1.89
C GLY A 143 4.43 -16.35 1.80
N VAL A 144 3.54 -15.37 1.97
CA VAL A 144 2.08 -15.49 1.89
C VAL A 144 1.50 -14.35 1.02
N LEU A 145 0.46 -14.65 0.26
CA LEU A 145 -0.30 -13.67 -0.53
C LEU A 145 -1.42 -13.04 0.32
N GLN A 146 -1.22 -11.77 0.65
CA GLN A 146 -2.16 -10.88 1.33
C GLN A 146 -3.00 -10.09 0.31
N THR A 147 -4.06 -9.42 0.79
CA THR A 147 -4.92 -8.57 -0.05
C THR A 147 -4.23 -7.25 -0.39
N THR A 148 -3.58 -6.62 0.60
CA THR A 148 -2.98 -5.28 0.48
C THR A 148 -1.65 -5.15 1.24
N ALA A 149 -0.81 -4.19 0.84
CA ALA A 149 0.36 -3.77 1.62
C ALA A 149 -0.04 -3.31 3.03
N SER A 150 -1.18 -2.63 3.16
CA SER A 150 -1.71 -2.16 4.45
C SER A 150 -2.05 -3.30 5.42
N GLU A 151 -2.62 -4.39 4.91
CA GLU A 151 -2.84 -5.64 5.65
C GLU A 151 -1.50 -6.29 6.02
N ALA A 152 -0.55 -6.36 5.08
CA ALA A 152 0.77 -6.92 5.33
C ALA A 152 1.56 -6.15 6.41
N THR A 153 1.54 -4.82 6.38
CA THR A 153 2.14 -3.95 7.41
C THR A 153 1.45 -4.14 8.76
N LEU A 154 0.12 -4.24 8.80
CA LEU A 154 -0.63 -4.51 10.03
C LEU A 154 -0.29 -5.89 10.60
N VAL A 155 -0.24 -6.94 9.77
CA VAL A 155 0.20 -8.29 10.16
C VAL A 155 1.61 -8.25 10.77
N CYS A 156 2.55 -7.54 10.16
CA CYS A 156 3.92 -7.41 10.68
C CYS A 156 4.01 -6.56 11.96
N LEU A 157 3.19 -5.51 12.10
CA LEU A 157 3.13 -4.69 13.32
C LEU A 157 2.54 -5.48 14.48
N LEU A 158 1.47 -6.26 14.25
CA LEU A 158 0.89 -7.14 15.25
C LEU A 158 1.84 -8.28 15.65
N ALA A 159 2.54 -8.90 14.69
CA ALA A 159 3.56 -9.91 14.98
C ALA A 159 4.74 -9.36 15.80
N GLY A 160 5.24 -8.17 15.43
CA GLY A 160 6.24 -7.44 16.20
C GLY A 160 5.76 -7.11 17.62
N ARG A 161 4.51 -6.66 17.77
CA ARG A 161 3.87 -6.37 19.07
C ARG A 161 3.81 -7.61 19.96
N THR A 162 3.34 -8.75 19.45
CA THR A 162 3.29 -10.02 20.18
C THR A 162 4.68 -10.48 20.64
N ARG A 163 5.70 -10.35 19.78
CA ARG A 163 7.11 -10.65 20.11
C ARG A 163 7.67 -9.71 21.18
N ALA A 164 7.27 -8.44 21.16
CA ALA A 164 7.67 -7.43 22.14
C ALA A 164 7.03 -7.66 23.52
N ILE A 165 5.73 -7.97 23.55
CA ILE A 165 4.98 -8.30 24.77
C ILE A 165 5.59 -9.52 25.44
N GLN A 166 5.87 -10.60 24.70
CA GLN A 166 6.55 -11.79 25.23
C GLN A 166 7.92 -11.43 25.87
N ARG A 167 8.77 -10.71 25.13
CA ARG A 167 10.09 -10.27 25.62
C ARG A 167 10.04 -9.33 26.83
N PHE A 168 8.92 -8.63 27.03
CA PHE A 168 8.70 -7.80 28.20
C PHE A 168 8.30 -8.64 29.41
N HIS A 169 7.37 -9.60 29.25
CA HIS A 169 7.00 -10.57 30.29
C HIS A 169 8.20 -11.38 30.79
N GLU A 170 9.10 -11.79 29.89
CA GLU A 170 10.36 -12.50 30.21
C GLU A 170 11.29 -11.72 31.16
N ARG A 171 11.10 -10.39 31.30
CA ARG A 171 11.89 -9.49 32.14
C ARG A 171 11.09 -8.90 33.30
N HIS A 172 9.79 -8.72 33.11
CA HIS A 172 8.86 -8.06 34.02
C HIS A 172 7.55 -8.85 34.12
N PRO A 173 7.54 -10.04 34.74
CA PRO A 173 6.33 -10.82 34.91
C PRO A 173 5.31 -10.08 35.79
N GLY A 174 4.02 -10.25 35.49
CA GLY A 174 2.90 -9.72 36.27
C GLY A 174 2.23 -8.45 35.72
N TYR A 175 2.84 -7.78 34.74
CA TYR A 175 2.15 -6.76 33.93
C TYR A 175 1.08 -7.40 33.03
N GLN A 176 0.04 -6.64 32.68
CA GLN A 176 -0.95 -7.05 31.68
C GLN A 176 -0.52 -6.62 30.28
N ASP A 177 -0.86 -7.41 29.25
CA ASP A 177 -0.54 -7.14 27.84
C ASP A 177 -0.95 -5.71 27.40
N ALA A 178 -2.07 -5.19 27.88
CA ALA A 178 -2.54 -3.84 27.60
C ALA A 178 -1.64 -2.74 28.22
N GLU A 179 -1.09 -2.96 29.42
CA GLU A 179 -0.16 -2.04 30.09
C GLU A 179 1.21 -2.03 29.41
N ILE A 180 1.66 -3.20 28.93
CA ILE A 180 2.86 -3.33 28.12
C ILE A 180 2.66 -2.60 26.80
N ASN A 181 1.53 -2.86 26.11
CA ASN A 181 1.17 -2.22 24.85
C ASN A 181 1.13 -0.68 24.94
N ALA A 182 0.62 -0.11 26.04
CA ALA A 182 0.59 1.33 26.26
C ALA A 182 1.99 2.00 26.36
N ARG A 183 3.05 1.21 26.58
CA ARG A 183 4.46 1.63 26.58
C ARG A 183 5.16 1.40 25.24
N LEU A 184 4.59 0.59 24.34
CA LEU A 184 5.21 0.26 23.05
C LEU A 184 5.25 1.47 22.11
N VAL A 185 6.38 1.65 21.42
CA VAL A 185 6.58 2.66 20.38
C VAL A 185 7.21 2.06 19.12
N ALA A 186 6.60 2.42 17.99
CA ALA A 186 6.97 2.04 16.63
C ALA A 186 7.44 3.28 15.84
N TYR A 187 8.25 3.06 14.81
CA TYR A 187 8.89 4.12 14.03
C TYR A 187 8.67 3.97 12.53
N CYS A 188 8.65 5.09 11.81
CA CYS A 188 8.65 5.12 10.35
C CYS A 188 9.23 6.45 9.84
N SER A 189 9.54 6.52 8.55
CA SER A 189 9.83 7.78 7.85
C SER A 189 8.62 8.73 7.92
N ASP A 190 8.83 10.04 7.94
CA ASP A 190 7.76 11.03 7.72
C ASP A 190 7.23 11.05 6.28
N GLN A 191 7.92 10.33 5.37
CA GLN A 191 7.48 10.04 4.00
C GLN A 191 6.77 8.68 3.84
N ALA A 192 6.57 7.93 4.94
CA ALA A 192 5.93 6.62 4.90
C ALA A 192 4.44 6.71 4.48
N HIS A 193 3.92 5.64 3.87
CA HIS A 193 2.51 5.60 3.45
C HIS A 193 1.56 5.59 4.67
N SER A 194 0.38 6.22 4.51
CA SER A 194 -0.64 6.40 5.56
C SER A 194 -1.10 5.11 6.24
N SER A 195 -0.92 3.95 5.60
CA SER A 195 -1.20 2.65 6.21
C SER A 195 -0.31 2.29 7.39
N VAL A 196 0.89 2.89 7.53
CA VAL A 196 1.77 2.65 8.69
C VAL A 196 1.18 3.30 9.95
N GLU A 197 0.68 4.53 9.83
CA GLU A 197 -0.10 5.21 10.87
C GLU A 197 -1.41 4.45 11.16
N LYS A 198 -2.16 4.07 10.11
CA LYS A 198 -3.42 3.32 10.26
C LYS A 198 -3.21 1.97 10.95
N ALA A 199 -2.11 1.28 10.68
CA ALA A 199 -1.74 0.05 11.37
C ALA A 199 -1.41 0.30 12.85
N ALA A 200 -0.75 1.40 13.19
CA ALA A 200 -0.49 1.78 14.58
C ALA A 200 -1.77 2.15 15.35
N LEU A 201 -2.70 2.88 14.71
CA LEU A 201 -4.02 3.20 15.26
C LEU A 201 -4.83 1.93 15.56
N ILE A 202 -4.85 0.95 14.65
CA ILE A 202 -5.53 -0.34 14.85
C ILE A 202 -4.81 -1.20 15.91
N GLY A 203 -3.47 -1.18 15.92
CA GLY A 203 -2.64 -1.90 16.90
C GLY A 203 -2.66 -1.28 18.31
N LEU A 204 -3.19 -0.07 18.46
CA LEU A 204 -3.14 0.76 19.67
C LEU A 204 -1.71 1.00 20.19
N VAL A 205 -0.75 1.19 19.29
CA VAL A 205 0.67 1.45 19.62
C VAL A 205 1.04 2.90 19.28
N ARG A 206 2.04 3.46 19.98
CA ARG A 206 2.55 4.80 19.68
C ARG A 206 3.35 4.75 18.38
N MET A 207 3.11 5.70 17.46
CA MET A 207 3.91 5.88 16.25
C MET A 207 4.75 7.15 16.37
N ARG A 208 6.04 7.06 16.01
CA ARG A 208 6.98 8.19 15.98
C ARG A 208 7.63 8.29 14.61
N TYR A 209 7.21 9.31 13.86
CA TYR A 209 7.80 9.66 12.57
C TYR A 209 9.22 10.20 12.75
N ILE A 210 10.12 9.77 11.89
CA ILE A 210 11.50 10.23 11.79
C ILE A 210 11.59 11.18 10.58
N GLU A 211 12.12 12.38 10.80
CA GLU A 211 12.32 13.38 9.75
C GLU A 211 13.30 12.85 8.69
N ALA A 212 12.86 12.87 7.43
CA ALA A 212 13.67 12.43 6.30
C ALA A 212 14.72 13.47 5.88
N ASP A 213 15.85 13.00 5.33
CA ASP A 213 16.92 13.86 4.81
C ASP A 213 16.53 14.57 3.50
N ASP A 214 17.49 15.19 2.83
CA ASP A 214 17.22 15.98 1.60
C ASP A 214 17.05 15.13 0.34
N ASP A 215 17.43 13.84 0.36
CA ASP A 215 17.01 12.83 -0.61
C ASP A 215 15.63 12.21 -0.25
N LEU A 216 14.97 12.75 0.78
CA LEU A 216 13.70 12.27 1.35
C LEU A 216 13.76 10.83 1.89
N ALA A 217 14.92 10.43 2.42
CA ALA A 217 15.14 9.12 3.04
C ALA A 217 15.24 9.19 4.57
N MET A 218 14.66 8.21 5.27
CA MET A 218 14.95 7.97 6.69
C MET A 218 16.38 7.43 6.85
N ARG A 219 17.10 7.94 7.86
CA ARG A 219 18.52 7.65 8.12
C ARG A 219 18.72 7.11 9.53
N GLY A 220 19.69 6.20 9.69
CA GLY A 220 19.90 5.47 10.93
C GLY A 220 20.22 6.35 12.14
N LYS A 221 20.86 7.52 11.92
CA LYS A 221 21.20 8.48 12.97
C LYS A 221 19.96 9.02 13.70
N LEU A 222 18.98 9.56 12.98
CA LEU A 222 17.78 10.16 13.58
C LEU A 222 16.85 9.10 14.18
N LEU A 223 16.81 7.90 13.56
CA LEU A 223 16.12 6.74 14.13
C LEU A 223 16.72 6.33 15.48
N ARG A 224 18.05 6.22 15.58
CA ARG A 224 18.75 5.90 16.85
C ARG A 224 18.50 6.96 17.92
N GLU A 225 18.64 8.24 17.58
CA GLU A 225 18.38 9.36 18.51
C GLU A 225 16.94 9.31 19.05
N ALA A 226 15.95 8.97 18.20
CA ALA A 226 14.58 8.78 18.63
C ALA A 226 14.39 7.59 19.58
N ILE A 227 14.94 6.42 19.22
CA ILE A 227 14.91 5.19 20.03
C ILE A 227 15.52 5.42 21.42
N GLU A 228 16.70 6.04 21.48
CA GLU A 228 17.38 6.33 22.75
C GLU A 228 16.57 7.29 23.62
N ASP A 229 15.96 8.33 23.03
CA ASP A 229 15.11 9.27 23.77
C ASP A 229 13.81 8.64 24.28
N ASP A 230 13.23 7.68 23.56
CA ASP A 230 12.04 6.95 24.03
C ASP A 230 12.38 5.97 25.16
N ILE A 231 13.56 5.32 25.10
CA ILE A 231 14.09 4.50 26.22
C ILE A 231 14.30 5.36 27.47
N LYS A 232 14.86 6.57 27.33
CA LYS A 232 15.02 7.55 28.44
C LYS A 232 13.67 7.96 29.05
N GLN A 233 12.58 7.91 28.29
CA GLN A 233 11.21 8.19 28.75
C GLN A 233 10.48 6.94 29.32
N GLY A 234 11.13 5.78 29.39
CA GLY A 234 10.51 4.54 29.88
C GLY A 234 9.51 3.89 28.92
N LEU A 235 9.56 4.27 27.63
CA LEU A 235 8.86 3.58 26.54
C LEU A 235 9.67 2.38 26.07
N VAL A 236 9.03 1.52 25.29
CA VAL A 236 9.60 0.27 24.77
C VAL A 236 9.58 0.32 23.24
N PRO A 237 10.68 0.74 22.60
CA PRO A 237 10.90 0.55 21.17
C PRO A 237 10.71 -0.91 20.78
N PHE A 238 9.96 -1.18 19.70
CA PHE A 238 9.77 -2.56 19.24
C PHE A 238 9.73 -2.82 17.74
N TRP A 239 9.42 -1.83 16.89
CA TRP A 239 9.14 -2.05 15.48
C TRP A 239 9.47 -0.82 14.61
N VAL A 240 9.99 -1.05 13.40
CA VAL A 240 10.36 -0.01 12.44
C VAL A 240 9.84 -0.36 11.04
N CYS A 241 9.22 0.59 10.36
CA CYS A 241 8.95 0.53 8.92
C CYS A 241 10.04 1.29 8.15
N ALA A 242 10.79 0.59 7.31
CA ALA A 242 11.59 1.19 6.25
C ALA A 242 10.80 1.13 4.93
N THR A 243 10.79 2.23 4.18
CA THR A 243 10.01 2.40 2.95
C THR A 243 10.95 2.44 1.74
N LEU A 244 10.77 1.50 0.81
CA LEU A 244 11.49 1.45 -0.46
C LEU A 244 10.54 1.87 -1.59
N GLY A 245 10.65 3.12 -2.03
CA GLY A 245 9.72 3.74 -2.97
C GLY A 245 8.50 4.34 -2.27
N THR A 246 8.74 5.40 -1.49
CA THR A 246 7.70 6.20 -0.80
C THR A 246 6.61 6.71 -1.75
N THR A 247 5.37 6.90 -1.27
CA THR A 247 4.26 7.45 -2.07
C THR A 247 4.63 8.79 -2.71
N GLY A 248 5.16 9.72 -1.91
CA GLY A 248 5.30 11.12 -2.29
C GLY A 248 6.22 11.35 -3.47
N SER A 249 7.41 10.74 -3.44
CA SER A 249 8.52 10.99 -4.38
C SER A 249 9.23 9.74 -4.90
N CYS A 250 8.83 8.54 -4.46
CA CYS A 250 9.58 7.29 -4.67
C CYS A 250 11.02 7.33 -4.12
N SER A 251 11.23 8.04 -3.00
CA SER A 251 12.47 7.95 -2.22
C SER A 251 12.62 6.58 -1.54
N PHE A 252 13.83 6.29 -1.05
CA PHE A 252 14.20 5.02 -0.44
C PHE A 252 14.90 5.25 0.90
N ASP A 253 14.27 4.80 1.99
CA ASP A 253 14.87 4.80 3.32
C ASP A 253 16.17 3.96 3.33
N ASN A 254 17.20 4.40 4.07
CA ASN A 254 18.51 3.73 4.05
C ASN A 254 18.50 2.44 4.87
N LEU A 255 18.09 1.34 4.22
CA LEU A 255 17.89 0.02 4.83
C LEU A 255 19.17 -0.57 5.47
N GLU A 256 20.35 -0.23 4.96
CA GLU A 256 21.62 -0.68 5.54
C GLU A 256 21.87 -0.01 6.91
N GLU A 257 21.71 1.31 7.00
CA GLU A 257 21.80 2.06 8.26
C GLU A 257 20.69 1.66 9.24
N ILE A 258 19.44 1.58 8.77
CA ILE A 258 18.26 1.26 9.59
C ILE A 258 18.36 -0.17 10.13
N GLY A 259 18.78 -1.13 9.29
CA GLY A 259 18.94 -2.53 9.68
C GLY A 259 19.97 -2.74 10.80
N ILE A 260 21.05 -1.95 10.80
CA ILE A 260 22.06 -1.98 11.88
C ILE A 260 21.43 -1.52 13.20
N VAL A 261 20.72 -0.38 13.20
CA VAL A 261 20.04 0.16 14.40
C VAL A 261 18.96 -0.81 14.91
N CYS A 262 18.15 -1.39 14.01
CA CYS A 262 17.13 -2.37 14.40
C CYS A 262 17.74 -3.63 15.04
N ALA A 263 18.85 -4.14 14.49
CA ALA A 263 19.53 -5.31 15.04
C ALA A 263 20.11 -5.05 16.45
N GLU A 264 20.77 -3.90 16.65
CA GLU A 264 21.34 -3.50 17.93
C GLU A 264 20.29 -3.33 19.04
N HIS A 265 19.17 -2.68 18.74
CA HIS A 265 18.06 -2.48 19.68
C HIS A 265 17.03 -3.64 19.69
N HIS A 266 17.30 -4.70 18.91
CA HIS A 266 16.48 -5.91 18.74
C HIS A 266 15.03 -5.65 18.26
N LEU A 267 14.82 -4.59 17.48
CA LEU A 267 13.51 -4.19 16.94
C LEU A 267 13.12 -5.06 15.75
N TRP A 268 11.81 -5.25 15.55
CA TRP A 268 11.28 -5.85 14.33
C TRP A 268 11.44 -4.88 13.16
N LEU A 269 12.13 -5.28 12.10
CA LEU A 269 12.24 -4.47 10.88
C LEU A 269 11.29 -4.97 9.78
N HIS A 270 10.33 -4.12 9.44
CA HIS A 270 9.43 -4.29 8.29
C HIS A 270 9.88 -3.41 7.13
N VAL A 271 9.89 -3.96 5.92
CA VAL A 271 10.18 -3.24 4.69
C VAL A 271 8.92 -3.14 3.85
N ASP A 272 8.33 -1.94 3.75
CA ASP A 272 7.30 -1.66 2.75
C ASP A 272 7.99 -1.30 1.43
N ALA A 273 7.87 -2.19 0.45
CA ALA A 273 8.33 -1.98 -0.91
C ALA A 273 7.16 -2.01 -1.91
N ALA A 274 5.93 -1.65 -1.49
CA ALA A 274 4.67 -1.84 -2.24
C ALA A 274 4.78 -1.59 -3.75
N TYR A 275 5.39 -0.48 -4.17
CA TYR A 275 5.66 -0.17 -5.57
C TYR A 275 7.02 -0.72 -6.05
N ALA A 276 8.11 -0.26 -5.44
CA ALA A 276 9.47 -0.51 -5.94
C ALA A 276 9.91 -1.98 -5.89
N GLY A 277 9.27 -2.82 -5.07
CA GLY A 277 9.56 -4.26 -4.98
C GLY A 277 9.39 -4.99 -6.30
N SER A 278 8.48 -4.54 -7.18
CA SER A 278 8.34 -5.08 -8.54
C SER A 278 9.59 -4.81 -9.40
N ALA A 279 10.34 -3.74 -9.12
CA ALA A 279 11.54 -3.38 -9.87
C ALA A 279 12.76 -4.23 -9.52
N PHE A 280 12.81 -4.80 -8.31
CA PHE A 280 13.95 -5.62 -7.85
C PHE A 280 14.12 -6.94 -8.62
N ILE A 281 13.18 -7.29 -9.51
CA ILE A 281 13.38 -8.35 -10.51
C ILE A 281 14.51 -8.02 -11.50
N CYS A 282 14.82 -6.73 -11.67
CA CYS A 282 15.96 -6.22 -12.43
C CYS A 282 17.16 -6.05 -11.47
N PRO A 283 18.30 -6.75 -11.67
CA PRO A 283 19.43 -6.70 -10.74
C PRO A 283 19.97 -5.29 -10.43
N GLU A 284 19.95 -4.39 -11.40
CA GLU A 284 20.43 -3.00 -11.28
C GLU A 284 19.66 -2.17 -10.24
N PHE A 285 18.40 -2.50 -9.97
CA PHE A 285 17.57 -1.82 -8.97
C PHE A 285 17.68 -2.44 -7.57
N ARG A 286 18.42 -3.54 -7.40
CA ARG A 286 18.64 -4.17 -6.08
C ARG A 286 19.65 -3.39 -5.21
N THR A 287 20.23 -2.31 -5.71
CA THR A 287 21.10 -1.40 -4.93
C THR A 287 20.40 -0.78 -3.72
N TRP A 288 19.06 -0.67 -3.75
CA TRP A 288 18.20 -0.25 -2.64
C TRP A 288 17.80 -1.39 -1.68
N LEU A 289 18.06 -2.65 -2.01
CA LEU A 289 17.83 -3.81 -1.11
C LEU A 289 19.01 -4.10 -0.17
N ARG A 290 20.12 -3.35 -0.24
CA ARG A 290 21.26 -3.56 0.67
C ARG A 290 20.80 -3.35 2.12
N GLY A 291 21.04 -4.35 2.97
CA GLY A 291 20.55 -4.39 4.35
C GLY A 291 19.34 -5.31 4.58
N ILE A 292 18.69 -5.84 3.52
CA ILE A 292 17.53 -6.74 3.61
C ILE A 292 17.80 -8.00 4.45
N GLU A 293 19.05 -8.43 4.57
CA GLU A 293 19.50 -9.53 5.42
C GLU A 293 19.36 -9.26 6.94
N ARG A 294 19.00 -8.03 7.34
CA ARG A 294 18.64 -7.64 8.71
C ARG A 294 17.13 -7.46 8.94
N ALA A 295 16.29 -7.54 7.90
CA ALA A 295 14.84 -7.43 8.06
C ALA A 295 14.23 -8.70 8.69
N ASP A 296 13.13 -8.52 9.41
CA ASP A 296 12.24 -9.62 9.84
C ASP A 296 11.15 -9.88 8.78
N SER A 297 10.78 -8.86 7.99
CA SER A 297 9.70 -8.94 7.01
C SER A 297 9.83 -7.93 5.85
N ILE A 298 9.30 -8.28 4.68
CA ILE A 298 9.20 -7.40 3.50
C ILE A 298 7.90 -7.67 2.74
N ALA A 299 7.22 -6.62 2.29
CA ALA A 299 6.03 -6.70 1.44
C ALA A 299 6.20 -5.91 0.14
N PHE A 300 5.69 -6.43 -0.98
CA PHE A 300 5.45 -5.64 -2.19
C PHE A 300 4.17 -6.04 -2.91
N ASN A 301 3.67 -5.20 -3.82
CA ASN A 301 2.46 -5.51 -4.59
C ASN A 301 2.80 -5.92 -6.02
N PRO A 302 2.73 -7.23 -6.36
CA PRO A 302 2.48 -7.65 -7.74
C PRO A 302 1.29 -6.90 -8.37
N SER A 303 0.27 -6.59 -7.56
CA SER A 303 -0.88 -5.75 -7.91
C SER A 303 -0.63 -4.26 -8.12
N LYS A 304 0.62 -3.79 -8.09
CA LYS A 304 0.98 -2.48 -8.61
C LYS A 304 1.58 -2.60 -10.01
N TRP A 305 2.82 -3.09 -10.10
CA TRP A 305 3.67 -2.93 -11.30
C TRP A 305 4.23 -4.25 -11.87
N LEU A 306 3.64 -5.40 -11.49
CA LEU A 306 4.02 -6.73 -12.01
C LEU A 306 2.92 -7.35 -12.90
N MET A 307 1.99 -6.54 -13.39
CA MET A 307 0.90 -6.94 -14.31
C MET A 307 -0.05 -8.03 -13.79
N VAL A 308 -0.09 -8.25 -12.46
CA VAL A 308 -1.11 -9.08 -11.79
C VAL A 308 -2.23 -8.15 -11.34
N HIS A 309 -3.47 -8.33 -11.78
CA HIS A 309 -4.54 -7.43 -11.34
C HIS A 309 -4.84 -7.59 -9.84
N PHE A 310 -5.35 -6.53 -9.20
CA PHE A 310 -5.73 -6.53 -7.78
C PHE A 310 -6.83 -7.58 -7.47
N ASP A 311 -6.82 -8.28 -6.33
CA ASP A 311 -5.86 -8.26 -5.23
C ASP A 311 -4.65 -9.18 -5.45
N ALA A 312 -3.45 -8.69 -5.09
CA ALA A 312 -2.22 -9.48 -4.97
C ALA A 312 -1.11 -8.66 -4.27
N THR A 313 -0.93 -8.87 -2.97
CA THR A 313 0.25 -8.40 -2.21
C THR A 313 1.07 -9.59 -1.76
N ALA A 314 2.38 -9.54 -1.98
CA ALA A 314 3.32 -10.59 -1.64
C ALA A 314 4.09 -10.17 -0.37
N LEU A 315 3.83 -10.84 0.75
CA LEU A 315 4.50 -10.63 2.04
C LEU A 315 5.44 -11.81 2.33
N TRP A 316 6.68 -11.52 2.73
CA TRP A 316 7.59 -12.48 3.32
C TRP A 316 7.91 -12.14 4.77
N VAL A 317 8.08 -13.18 5.59
CA VAL A 317 8.62 -13.09 6.95
C VAL A 317 9.76 -14.09 7.12
N ARG A 318 10.79 -13.71 7.88
CA ARG A 318 12.00 -14.51 8.13
C ARG A 318 11.81 -15.59 9.19
N ASP A 319 10.96 -15.29 10.16
CA ASP A 319 10.60 -16.13 11.29
C ASP A 319 9.08 -16.07 11.42
N SER A 320 8.42 -17.17 11.09
CA SER A 320 6.95 -17.28 11.10
C SER A 320 6.39 -17.39 12.52
N THR A 321 7.20 -17.74 13.53
CA THR A 321 6.77 -18.02 14.91
C THR A 321 5.96 -16.88 15.52
N ALA A 322 6.39 -15.63 15.28
CA ALA A 322 5.72 -14.45 15.80
C ALA A 322 4.38 -14.17 15.10
N VAL A 323 4.29 -14.44 13.80
CA VAL A 323 3.04 -14.30 13.03
C VAL A 323 2.07 -15.39 13.48
N HIS A 324 2.51 -16.65 13.49
CA HIS A 324 1.70 -17.79 13.91
C HIS A 324 1.14 -17.60 15.31
N ARG A 325 1.95 -17.18 16.31
CA ARG A 325 1.46 -16.91 17.66
C ARG A 325 0.42 -15.78 17.73
N THR A 326 0.49 -14.81 16.82
CA THR A 326 -0.43 -13.65 16.80
C THR A 326 -1.83 -14.01 16.28
N PHE A 327 -1.91 -15.01 15.39
CA PHE A 327 -3.15 -15.42 14.73
C PHE A 327 -3.52 -16.89 14.98
N ASN A 328 -2.95 -17.53 16.02
CA ASN A 328 -3.24 -18.92 16.31
C ASN A 328 -4.62 -19.09 16.95
N VAL A 329 -5.47 -19.89 16.33
CA VAL A 329 -6.71 -20.43 16.89
C VAL A 329 -6.86 -21.87 16.40
N GLU A 330 -7.05 -22.81 17.32
CA GLU A 330 -7.00 -24.25 17.03
C GLU A 330 -8.35 -24.97 17.28
N PRO A 331 -9.52 -24.44 16.83
CA PRO A 331 -10.79 -25.12 17.05
C PRO A 331 -10.83 -26.45 16.28
N LEU A 332 -11.41 -27.48 16.88
CA LEU A 332 -11.39 -28.86 16.37
C LEU A 332 -11.89 -28.99 14.91
N TYR A 333 -12.83 -28.14 14.48
CA TYR A 333 -13.37 -28.14 13.11
C TYR A 333 -12.42 -27.59 12.03
N LEU A 334 -11.22 -27.11 12.40
CA LEU A 334 -10.16 -26.71 11.45
C LEU A 334 -8.95 -27.67 11.47
N GLN A 335 -8.87 -28.59 12.44
CA GLN A 335 -7.73 -29.50 12.58
C GLN A 335 -7.77 -30.63 11.54
N HIS A 336 -6.61 -31.13 11.13
CA HIS A 336 -6.47 -32.27 10.22
C HIS A 336 -5.19 -33.08 10.48
N GLU A 337 -5.09 -34.26 9.87
CA GLU A 337 -4.01 -35.24 10.09
C GLU A 337 -2.59 -34.66 9.84
N ASN A 338 -2.49 -33.67 8.94
CA ASN A 338 -1.23 -32.97 8.61
C ASN A 338 -0.99 -31.65 9.36
N SER A 339 -1.84 -31.25 10.32
CA SER A 339 -1.65 -29.99 11.06
C SER A 339 -0.34 -30.03 11.85
N GLY A 340 0.44 -28.95 11.79
CA GLY A 340 1.80 -28.89 12.36
C GLY A 340 2.90 -29.55 11.51
N VAL A 341 2.56 -30.17 10.37
CA VAL A 341 3.50 -30.62 9.33
C VAL A 341 3.34 -29.79 8.06
N ALA A 342 2.10 -29.50 7.66
CA ALA A 342 1.78 -28.63 6.54
C ALA A 342 1.69 -27.14 6.96
N VAL A 343 1.71 -26.23 5.97
CA VAL A 343 1.57 -24.78 6.20
C VAL A 343 0.09 -24.38 6.14
N ASP A 344 -0.49 -24.07 7.31
CA ASP A 344 -1.86 -23.56 7.42
C ASP A 344 -1.87 -22.03 7.38
N PHE A 345 -2.09 -21.48 6.19
CA PHE A 345 -1.98 -20.04 5.92
C PHE A 345 -2.97 -19.17 6.69
N MET A 346 -4.03 -19.72 7.30
CA MET A 346 -4.88 -18.99 8.25
C MET A 346 -4.09 -18.39 9.43
N HIS A 347 -2.98 -19.00 9.85
CA HIS A 347 -2.10 -18.47 10.91
C HIS A 347 -1.13 -17.38 10.42
N TRP A 348 -1.17 -17.02 9.14
CA TRP A 348 -0.27 -16.05 8.49
C TRP A 348 -0.98 -14.76 8.06
N GLN A 349 -2.27 -14.61 8.36
CA GLN A 349 -3.12 -13.50 7.91
C GLN A 349 -4.19 -13.18 8.98
N ILE A 350 -4.98 -12.12 8.77
CA ILE A 350 -6.05 -11.71 9.71
C ILE A 350 -7.35 -12.53 9.55
N PRO A 351 -7.88 -12.79 8.33
CA PRO A 351 -9.11 -13.57 8.16
C PRO A 351 -8.86 -15.08 8.17
N LEU A 352 -9.88 -15.88 8.45
CA LEU A 352 -9.81 -17.34 8.28
C LEU A 352 -9.70 -17.73 6.79
N SER A 353 -10.73 -17.41 6.00
CA SER A 353 -10.84 -17.84 4.61
C SER A 353 -9.89 -17.07 3.67
N ARG A 354 -9.36 -17.76 2.66
CA ARG A 354 -8.57 -17.17 1.57
C ARG A 354 -8.79 -17.90 0.25
N ARG A 355 -8.81 -17.13 -0.85
CA ARG A 355 -9.01 -17.60 -2.23
C ARG A 355 -7.69 -17.98 -2.91
N PHE A 356 -7.77 -18.64 -4.08
CA PHE A 356 -6.62 -19.20 -4.81
C PHE A 356 -5.76 -18.16 -5.59
N ARG A 357 -5.36 -17.07 -4.92
CA ARG A 357 -4.58 -15.93 -5.47
C ARG A 357 -3.33 -16.34 -6.27
N ALA A 358 -2.67 -17.41 -5.84
CA ALA A 358 -1.43 -17.89 -6.45
C ALA A 358 -1.59 -18.26 -7.93
N LEU A 359 -2.78 -18.64 -8.38
CA LEU A 359 -3.04 -19.10 -9.74
C LEU A 359 -2.81 -17.99 -10.79
N LYS A 360 -3.36 -16.78 -10.57
CA LYS A 360 -3.14 -15.64 -11.47
C LYS A 360 -1.70 -15.13 -11.46
N VAL A 361 -1.03 -15.21 -10.30
CA VAL A 361 0.40 -14.87 -10.21
C VAL A 361 1.23 -15.87 -11.02
N TRP A 362 0.96 -17.18 -10.87
CA TRP A 362 1.63 -18.25 -11.61
C TRP A 362 1.43 -18.12 -13.13
N PHE A 363 0.22 -17.77 -13.59
CA PHE A 363 -0.06 -17.54 -15.01
C PHE A 363 0.76 -16.37 -15.57
N VAL A 364 0.81 -15.23 -14.88
CA VAL A 364 1.62 -14.06 -15.28
C VAL A 364 3.11 -14.42 -15.32
N LEU A 365 3.63 -15.07 -14.27
CA LEU A 365 5.03 -15.50 -14.21
C LEU A 365 5.41 -16.47 -15.33
N ARG A 366 4.53 -17.42 -15.68
CA ARG A 366 4.77 -18.39 -16.76
C ARG A 366 4.58 -17.82 -18.15
N SER A 367 3.65 -16.87 -18.34
CA SER A 367 3.34 -16.29 -19.65
C SER A 367 4.38 -15.27 -20.10
N TYR A 368 4.81 -14.36 -19.22
CA TYR A 368 5.80 -13.32 -19.57
C TYR A 368 7.25 -13.81 -19.34
N GLY A 369 7.45 -14.67 -18.34
CA GLY A 369 8.77 -15.04 -17.84
C GLY A 369 9.53 -13.85 -17.22
N ILE A 370 10.62 -14.14 -16.51
CA ILE A 370 11.43 -13.11 -15.83
C ILE A 370 11.93 -12.05 -16.83
N LYS A 371 12.34 -12.46 -18.05
CA LYS A 371 12.83 -11.54 -19.09
C LYS A 371 11.73 -10.60 -19.64
N GLY A 372 10.48 -11.06 -19.74
CA GLY A 372 9.36 -10.21 -20.15
C GLY A 372 9.01 -9.17 -19.09
N LEU A 373 8.91 -9.62 -17.83
CA LEU A 373 8.64 -8.75 -16.68
C LEU A 373 9.75 -7.69 -16.50
N GLN A 374 11.03 -8.10 -16.57
CA GLN A 374 12.16 -7.16 -16.54
C GLN A 374 12.11 -6.12 -17.67
N ARG A 375 11.66 -6.49 -18.87
CA ARG A 375 11.50 -5.56 -19.99
C ARG A 375 10.41 -4.53 -19.70
N HIS A 376 9.26 -4.94 -19.16
CA HIS A 376 8.18 -4.03 -18.77
C HIS A 376 8.64 -2.99 -17.73
N ILE A 377 9.32 -3.44 -16.66
CA ILE A 377 9.89 -2.52 -15.66
C ILE A 377 10.86 -1.53 -16.31
N ARG A 378 11.85 -2.01 -17.09
CA ARG A 378 12.85 -1.17 -17.75
C ARG A 378 12.23 -0.15 -18.70
N GLU A 379 11.21 -0.54 -19.44
CA GLU A 379 10.48 0.36 -20.35
C GLU A 379 9.75 1.47 -19.59
N GLY A 380 9.09 1.13 -18.48
CA GLY A 380 8.46 2.15 -17.61
C GLY A 380 9.46 3.13 -17.00
N VAL A 381 10.68 2.68 -16.64
CA VAL A 381 11.78 3.57 -16.21
C VAL A 381 12.27 4.45 -17.38
N ARG A 382 12.42 3.88 -18.58
CA ARG A 382 12.86 4.60 -19.79
C ARG A 382 11.88 5.70 -20.19
N LEU A 383 10.58 5.43 -20.14
CA LEU A 383 9.54 6.42 -20.42
C LEU A 383 9.54 7.55 -19.37
N ALA A 384 9.74 7.22 -18.09
CA ALA A 384 9.86 8.22 -17.04
C ALA A 384 11.13 9.09 -17.19
N GLN A 385 12.25 8.54 -17.67
CA GLN A 385 13.45 9.32 -18.05
C GLN A 385 13.16 10.28 -19.21
N LYS A 386 12.34 9.88 -20.19
CA LYS A 386 11.95 10.79 -21.29
C LYS A 386 11.01 11.89 -20.81
N PHE A 387 10.08 11.62 -19.89
CA PHE A 387 9.26 12.67 -19.24
C PHE A 387 10.12 13.61 -18.37
N GLU A 388 11.05 13.09 -17.58
CA GLU A 388 12.03 13.87 -16.80
C GLU A 388 12.80 14.87 -17.69
N ALA A 389 13.29 14.41 -18.85
CA ALA A 389 13.97 15.27 -19.83
C ALA A 389 13.04 16.33 -20.45
N LEU A 390 11.77 16.00 -20.72
CA LEU A 390 10.77 16.94 -21.24
C LEU A 390 10.44 18.05 -20.23
N VAL A 391 10.30 17.72 -18.94
CA VAL A 391 10.07 18.70 -17.87
C VAL A 391 11.30 19.60 -17.70
N LEU A 392 12.50 19.04 -17.65
CA LEU A 392 13.75 19.81 -17.47
C LEU A 392 14.05 20.76 -18.65
N ALA A 393 13.50 20.49 -19.84
CA ALA A 393 13.63 21.37 -21.00
C ALA A 393 12.74 22.63 -20.94
N ASP A 394 11.67 22.65 -20.13
CA ASP A 394 10.81 23.83 -19.96
C ASP A 394 11.11 24.54 -18.63
N HIS A 395 11.91 25.61 -18.73
CA HIS A 395 12.35 26.48 -17.62
C HIS A 395 11.26 26.93 -16.63
N ARG A 396 9.97 26.91 -17.04
CA ARG A 396 8.82 27.23 -16.19
C ARG A 396 8.59 26.20 -15.06
N PHE A 397 9.20 25.03 -15.18
CA PHE A 397 9.04 23.91 -14.24
C PHE A 397 10.33 23.58 -13.48
N GLU A 398 10.17 22.80 -12.42
CA GLU A 398 11.27 22.23 -11.63
C GLU A 398 10.92 20.84 -11.09
N LEU A 399 11.96 20.03 -10.84
CA LEU A 399 11.86 18.71 -10.20
C LEU A 399 12.33 18.83 -8.74
N PRO A 400 11.43 18.91 -7.75
CA PRO A 400 11.78 19.09 -6.34
C PRO A 400 12.27 17.81 -5.65
N ALA A 401 12.25 16.66 -6.33
CA ALA A 401 12.97 15.45 -5.93
C ALA A 401 13.48 14.70 -7.16
N LYS A 402 14.51 13.88 -6.97
CA LYS A 402 15.14 13.05 -7.99
C LYS A 402 14.16 11.98 -8.53
N ARG A 403 14.06 11.79 -9.85
CA ARG A 403 13.26 10.70 -10.41
C ARG A 403 13.85 9.35 -10.00
N HIS A 404 13.00 8.53 -9.40
CA HIS A 404 13.28 7.11 -9.19
C HIS A 404 12.22 6.25 -9.87
N LEU A 405 12.69 5.15 -10.49
CA LEU A 405 11.86 4.21 -11.24
C LEU A 405 10.94 4.94 -12.24
N GLY A 406 9.64 4.63 -12.24
CA GLY A 406 8.62 5.17 -13.13
C GLY A 406 7.86 6.40 -12.61
N LEU A 407 8.28 7.04 -11.51
CA LEU A 407 7.63 8.25 -10.97
C LEU A 407 8.51 9.49 -11.15
N VAL A 408 7.98 10.52 -11.82
CA VAL A 408 8.52 11.89 -11.83
C VAL A 408 7.63 12.77 -10.96
N VAL A 409 8.23 13.62 -10.13
CA VAL A 409 7.52 14.68 -9.39
C VAL A 409 7.96 16.04 -9.89
N PHE A 410 7.01 16.91 -10.21
CA PHE A 410 7.29 18.21 -10.83
C PHE A 410 6.33 19.30 -10.35
N ARG A 411 6.72 20.55 -10.50
CA ARG A 411 5.88 21.72 -10.19
C ARG A 411 6.19 22.89 -11.11
N ILE A 412 5.26 23.84 -11.24
CA ILE A 412 5.56 25.15 -11.81
C ILE A 412 6.36 25.95 -10.78
N ARG A 413 7.38 26.68 -11.21
CA ARG A 413 8.20 27.53 -10.33
C ARG A 413 7.37 28.68 -9.73
N GLY A 414 7.60 28.99 -8.46
CA GLY A 414 6.81 29.96 -7.70
C GLY A 414 5.86 29.27 -6.70
N ASP A 415 4.72 29.90 -6.42
CA ASP A 415 3.82 29.49 -5.34
C ASP A 415 3.03 28.22 -5.62
N ASN A 416 2.62 27.54 -4.54
CA ASN A 416 1.88 26.27 -4.60
C ASN A 416 0.56 26.39 -5.38
N GLU A 417 -0.14 27.53 -5.26
CA GLU A 417 -1.43 27.79 -5.90
C GLU A 417 -1.38 27.67 -7.44
N ILE A 418 -0.25 28.04 -8.06
CA ILE A 418 -0.06 27.97 -9.51
C ILE A 418 -0.08 26.51 -9.98
N THR A 419 0.61 25.64 -9.23
CA THR A 419 0.67 24.19 -9.49
C THR A 419 -0.64 23.48 -9.13
N GLU A 420 -1.36 23.97 -8.12
CA GLU A 420 -2.71 23.51 -7.77
C GLU A 420 -3.73 23.84 -8.87
N LYS A 421 -3.70 25.06 -9.42
CA LYS A 421 -4.55 25.49 -10.54
C LYS A 421 -4.28 24.69 -11.83
N LEU A 422 -3.01 24.45 -12.15
CA LEU A 422 -2.62 23.54 -13.24
C LEU A 422 -3.28 22.16 -13.06
N LEU A 423 -3.12 21.54 -11.89
CA LEU A 423 -3.63 20.18 -11.65
C LEU A 423 -5.16 20.09 -11.72
N LYS A 424 -5.87 21.07 -11.12
CA LYS A 424 -7.33 21.13 -11.17
C LYS A 424 -7.85 21.22 -12.62
N ARG A 425 -7.24 22.05 -13.46
CA ARG A 425 -7.63 22.19 -14.87
C ARG A 425 -7.28 20.96 -15.72
N LEU A 426 -6.17 20.28 -15.44
CA LEU A 426 -5.84 19.01 -16.11
C LEU A 426 -6.88 17.92 -15.81
N ASN A 427 -7.16 17.66 -14.52
CA ASN A 427 -8.13 16.64 -14.13
C ASN A 427 -9.56 16.97 -14.61
N HIS A 428 -9.96 18.25 -14.65
CA HIS A 428 -11.26 18.66 -15.20
C HIS A 428 -11.37 18.50 -16.73
N ARG A 429 -10.25 18.64 -17.47
CA ARG A 429 -10.22 18.28 -18.91
C ARG A 429 -10.29 16.77 -19.10
N GLY A 430 -9.74 15.97 -18.18
CA GLY A 430 -9.91 14.52 -18.11
C GLY A 430 -9.16 13.72 -19.18
N ASN A 431 -8.40 14.39 -20.05
CA ASN A 431 -7.55 13.76 -21.09
C ASN A 431 -6.46 12.88 -20.49
N LEU A 432 -5.95 13.29 -19.31
CA LEU A 432 -4.99 12.56 -18.47
C LEU A 432 -5.38 12.77 -17.00
N HIS A 433 -4.93 11.89 -16.11
CA HIS A 433 -5.21 12.00 -14.67
C HIS A 433 -3.94 11.98 -13.82
N CYS A 434 -3.74 13.02 -13.00
CA CYS A 434 -2.64 13.14 -12.03
C CYS A 434 -3.17 13.46 -10.63
N ILE A 435 -2.34 13.26 -9.59
CA ILE A 435 -2.62 13.68 -8.21
C ILE A 435 -1.46 14.49 -7.62
N PRO A 436 -1.69 15.29 -6.57
CA PRO A 436 -0.62 16.06 -5.96
C PRO A 436 0.11 15.29 -4.86
N SER A 437 1.16 15.91 -4.33
CA SER A 437 1.79 15.56 -3.05
C SER A 437 2.36 16.83 -2.39
N SER A 438 2.78 16.72 -1.13
CA SER A 438 3.49 17.76 -0.39
C SER A 438 4.87 17.26 0.01
N LEU A 439 5.93 17.86 -0.54
CA LEU A 439 7.33 17.52 -0.24
C LEU A 439 7.95 18.65 0.59
N LYS A 440 8.19 18.43 1.89
CA LYS A 440 8.62 19.45 2.87
C LYS A 440 7.81 20.77 2.81
N GLY A 441 6.53 20.71 2.42
CA GLY A 441 5.62 21.86 2.28
C GLY A 441 5.47 22.43 0.86
N GLN A 442 6.23 21.94 -0.12
CA GLN A 442 6.04 22.27 -1.54
C GLN A 442 4.94 21.39 -2.14
N TYR A 443 3.95 22.01 -2.77
CA TYR A 443 2.93 21.31 -3.56
C TYR A 443 3.56 20.88 -4.89
N VAL A 444 3.41 19.60 -5.25
CA VAL A 444 3.97 18.98 -6.45
C VAL A 444 2.91 18.14 -7.16
N ILE A 445 3.03 17.98 -8.47
CA ILE A 445 2.26 17.01 -9.26
C ILE A 445 3.10 15.73 -9.39
N ARG A 446 2.45 14.58 -9.17
CA ARG A 446 3.05 13.26 -9.41
C ARG A 446 2.65 12.76 -10.80
N PHE A 447 3.62 12.37 -11.61
CA PHE A 447 3.43 11.77 -12.93
C PHE A 447 4.04 10.37 -12.96
N THR A 448 3.19 9.35 -12.99
CA THR A 448 3.60 7.95 -12.92
C THR A 448 3.39 7.25 -14.25
N ILE A 449 4.41 6.53 -14.75
CA ILE A 449 4.24 5.65 -15.91
C ILE A 449 3.47 4.40 -15.46
N THR A 450 2.30 4.16 -16.05
CA THR A 450 1.39 3.07 -15.65
C THR A 450 1.29 1.99 -16.73
N SER A 451 0.45 2.18 -17.74
CA SER A 451 -0.09 1.12 -18.60
C SER A 451 0.97 0.24 -19.24
N THR A 452 0.66 -1.05 -19.35
CA THR A 452 1.46 -2.07 -20.04
C THR A 452 1.70 -1.74 -21.52
N HIS A 453 0.90 -0.83 -22.09
CA HIS A 453 0.95 -0.40 -23.48
C HIS A 453 1.39 1.06 -23.67
N THR A 454 1.87 1.74 -22.63
CA THR A 454 2.32 3.15 -22.72
C THR A 454 3.47 3.29 -23.73
N THR A 455 3.37 4.23 -24.66
CA THR A 455 4.40 4.54 -25.67
C THR A 455 5.09 5.88 -25.39
N LEU A 456 6.12 6.21 -26.17
CA LEU A 456 6.72 7.55 -26.11
C LEU A 456 5.74 8.63 -26.59
N ASP A 457 4.87 8.31 -27.56
CA ASP A 457 3.92 9.27 -28.14
C ASP A 457 2.80 9.62 -27.16
N ASP A 458 2.35 8.68 -26.31
CA ASP A 458 1.46 8.97 -25.18
C ASP A 458 2.12 10.01 -24.25
N ILE A 459 3.36 9.76 -23.81
CA ILE A 459 4.09 10.65 -22.90
C ILE A 459 4.36 12.04 -23.51
N VAL A 460 4.61 12.12 -24.82
CA VAL A 460 4.77 13.39 -25.54
C VAL A 460 3.44 14.14 -25.64
N LYS A 461 2.34 13.45 -25.95
CA LYS A 461 0.97 14.01 -25.97
C LYS A 461 0.56 14.55 -24.60
N ASP A 462 0.76 13.79 -23.54
CA ASP A 462 0.41 14.16 -22.17
C ASP A 462 1.29 15.32 -21.66
N TRP A 463 2.56 15.36 -22.04
CA TRP A 463 3.41 16.53 -21.80
C TRP A 463 2.95 17.77 -22.58
N MET A 464 2.52 17.65 -23.83
CA MET A 464 1.98 18.78 -24.60
C MET A 464 0.72 19.36 -23.94
N GLU A 465 -0.18 18.51 -23.42
CA GLU A 465 -1.36 18.93 -22.65
C GLU A 465 -0.96 19.67 -21.36
N ILE A 466 -0.05 19.11 -20.56
CA ILE A 466 0.50 19.76 -19.35
C ILE A 466 1.12 21.12 -19.70
N ARG A 467 1.94 21.17 -20.75
CA ARG A 467 2.67 22.36 -21.20
C ARG A 467 1.72 23.46 -21.69
N GLN A 468 0.64 23.11 -22.37
CA GLN A 468 -0.38 24.02 -22.89
C GLN A 468 -1.25 24.58 -21.75
N VAL A 469 -1.76 23.71 -20.87
CA VAL A 469 -2.58 24.14 -19.72
C VAL A 469 -1.78 25.03 -18.77
N ALA A 470 -0.48 24.75 -18.58
CA ALA A 470 0.41 25.60 -17.81
C ALA A 470 0.59 27.01 -18.41
N SER A 471 0.60 27.16 -19.75
CA SER A 471 0.61 28.49 -20.39
C SER A 471 -0.64 29.28 -20.03
N THR A 472 -1.82 28.70 -20.23
CA THR A 472 -3.10 29.37 -19.94
C THR A 472 -3.25 29.75 -18.45
N VAL A 473 -2.79 28.90 -17.51
CA VAL A 473 -2.81 29.23 -16.07
C VAL A 473 -1.84 30.38 -15.73
N LEU A 474 -0.65 30.43 -16.35
CA LEU A 474 0.31 31.51 -16.14
C LEU A 474 -0.17 32.84 -16.77
N GLU A 475 -0.81 32.77 -17.93
CA GLU A 475 -1.44 33.90 -18.62
C GLU A 475 -2.59 34.50 -17.78
N GLU A 476 -3.53 33.67 -17.30
CA GLU A 476 -4.64 34.09 -16.43
C GLU A 476 -4.17 34.69 -15.09
N MET A 477 -3.06 34.18 -14.52
CA MET A 477 -2.48 34.73 -13.29
C MET A 477 -1.52 35.90 -13.54
N ASN A 478 -1.24 36.27 -14.80
CA ASN A 478 -0.25 37.29 -15.20
C ASN A 478 1.19 37.01 -14.68
N ILE A 479 1.60 35.75 -14.61
CA ILE A 479 2.90 35.33 -14.04
C ILE A 479 3.92 35.03 -15.15
N THR A 480 4.93 35.90 -15.26
CA THR A 480 6.08 35.70 -16.15
C THR A 480 7.26 35.06 -15.40
N ILE A 481 7.50 33.76 -15.61
CA ILE A 481 8.68 33.06 -15.05
C ILE A 481 9.91 33.43 -15.90
N SER A 482 10.80 34.26 -15.35
CA SER A 482 11.97 34.74 -16.10
C SER A 482 13.03 33.65 -16.31
N ASN A 483 13.47 33.44 -17.55
CA ASN A 483 14.54 32.51 -17.90
C ASN A 483 15.95 33.08 -17.55
N ARG A 484 16.18 33.35 -16.26
CA ARG A 484 17.42 33.96 -15.73
C ARG A 484 18.54 32.93 -15.60
N VAL A 485 19.28 32.72 -16.68
CA VAL A 485 20.61 32.10 -16.61
C VAL A 485 21.56 33.08 -15.92
N TYR A 486 22.10 32.71 -14.74
CA TYR A 486 23.12 33.51 -14.09
C TYR A 486 24.46 33.34 -14.81
N LEU A 487 25.01 34.43 -15.37
CA LEU A 487 26.33 34.47 -16.03
C LEU A 487 27.48 33.91 -15.15
N LYS A 488 27.31 33.90 -13.83
CA LYS A 488 28.22 33.24 -12.88
C LYS A 488 28.22 31.72 -13.08
N GLU A 489 27.05 31.08 -13.08
CA GLU A 489 26.89 29.63 -13.30
C GLU A 489 27.37 29.22 -14.70
N THR A 490 27.19 30.09 -15.70
CA THR A 490 27.69 29.86 -17.06
C THR A 490 29.22 29.83 -17.13
N LYS A 491 29.90 30.68 -16.33
CA LYS A 491 31.36 30.63 -16.18
C LYS A 491 31.83 29.43 -15.36
N GLU A 492 31.12 29.08 -14.29
CA GLU A 492 31.47 27.95 -13.41
C GLU A 492 31.30 26.58 -14.10
N LYS A 493 30.43 26.49 -15.13
CA LYS A 493 30.23 25.27 -15.93
C LYS A 493 31.10 25.18 -17.20
N ASN A 494 31.83 26.24 -17.58
CA ASN A 494 32.63 26.24 -18.81
C ASN A 494 33.78 27.27 -18.75
N GLU A 495 35.00 26.81 -18.46
CA GLU A 495 36.20 27.68 -18.40
C GLU A 495 36.47 28.41 -19.73
N ALA A 496 36.13 27.81 -20.88
CA ALA A 496 36.33 28.41 -22.20
C ALA A 496 35.31 29.52 -22.54
N PHE A 497 34.30 29.77 -21.69
CA PHE A 497 33.28 30.81 -21.91
C PHE A 497 33.89 32.22 -22.06
N GLY A 498 34.99 32.50 -21.33
CA GLY A 498 35.73 33.76 -21.48
C GLY A 498 36.41 33.92 -22.85
N SER A 499 36.95 32.83 -23.40
CA SER A 499 37.63 32.81 -24.70
C SER A 499 36.66 32.97 -25.87
N SER A 500 35.48 32.35 -25.77
CA SER A 500 34.40 32.49 -26.76
C SER A 500 33.92 33.94 -26.89
N LEU A 501 33.75 34.64 -25.76
CA LEU A 501 33.27 36.03 -25.71
C LEU A 501 34.27 37.04 -26.29
N LEU A 502 35.57 36.71 -26.34
CA LEU A 502 36.59 37.53 -27.01
C LEU A 502 36.53 37.36 -28.53
N LEU A 503 36.33 36.13 -29.02
CA LEU A 503 36.22 35.84 -30.46
C LEU A 503 34.96 36.44 -31.08
N SER A 504 33.83 36.47 -30.36
CA SER A 504 32.57 37.09 -30.83
C SER A 504 32.63 38.61 -31.00
N ASN A 505 33.66 39.27 -30.47
CA ASN A 505 33.86 40.72 -30.57
C ASN A 505 34.92 41.12 -31.61
N SER A 506 35.48 40.18 -32.38
CA SER A 506 36.45 40.48 -33.44
C SER A 506 35.76 41.00 -34.71
N PRO A 507 36.01 42.26 -35.13
CA PRO A 507 35.25 42.93 -36.21
C PRO A 507 35.74 42.52 -37.61
N LEU A 508 35.68 41.22 -37.91
CA LEU A 508 35.82 40.62 -39.25
C LEU A 508 35.38 39.13 -39.30
N SER A 509 34.85 38.58 -38.20
CA SER A 509 34.42 37.18 -38.13
C SER A 509 33.15 36.92 -38.96
N PRO A 510 33.07 35.83 -39.76
CA PRO A 510 31.86 35.50 -40.52
C PRO A 510 30.67 35.18 -39.62
N LYS A 511 29.50 35.78 -39.90
CA LYS A 511 28.24 35.52 -39.19
C LYS A 511 27.65 34.16 -39.63
N VAL A 512 27.96 33.07 -38.90
CA VAL A 512 27.52 31.71 -39.28
C VAL A 512 27.00 30.91 -38.07
N VAL A 513 25.82 30.31 -38.26
CA VAL A 513 25.07 29.33 -37.41
C VAL A 513 24.34 29.86 -36.15
N ASN A 514 23.05 29.47 -36.04
CA ASN A 514 22.25 29.49 -34.82
C ASN A 514 22.68 28.35 -33.87
N GLY A 515 23.30 28.68 -32.74
CA GLY A 515 23.73 27.68 -31.73
C GLY A 515 22.58 27.13 -30.88
N SER A 516 21.69 26.31 -31.46
CA SER A 516 20.53 25.75 -30.74
C SER A 516 20.30 24.25 -30.95
N PHE A 517 21.05 23.58 -31.82
CA PHE A 517 20.94 22.14 -32.09
C PHE A 517 22.33 21.52 -32.41
N ALA A 518 22.45 20.21 -32.18
CA ALA A 518 23.55 19.30 -32.56
C ALA A 518 24.89 19.35 -31.76
N ALA A 519 24.88 18.70 -30.58
CA ALA A 519 25.95 17.87 -29.97
C ALA A 519 25.39 17.35 -28.62
N ILE A 520 25.17 16.06 -28.31
CA ILE A 520 25.73 14.78 -28.78
C ILE A 520 27.23 14.64 -28.49
N PHE A 521 27.57 13.99 -27.37
CA PHE A 521 28.24 12.67 -27.37
C PHE A 521 28.22 12.01 -25.97
N ASP A 522 28.39 10.68 -25.95
CA ASP A 522 28.57 9.84 -24.76
C ASP A 522 29.88 10.12 -23.99
N ALA A 523 29.86 9.91 -22.67
CA ALA A 523 31.03 9.61 -21.84
C ALA A 523 30.62 9.09 -20.44
N ASP A 524 31.19 7.96 -20.03
CA ASP A 524 31.00 7.33 -18.71
C ASP A 524 31.80 8.01 -17.57
N GLU A 525 31.52 7.57 -16.34
CA GLU A 525 32.25 7.77 -15.07
C GLU A 525 33.50 8.68 -15.05
N PHE A 526 33.42 9.82 -14.32
CA PHE A 526 34.51 10.17 -13.39
C PHE A 526 34.14 11.14 -12.25
N LEU A 527 34.94 11.10 -11.19
CA LEU A 527 35.07 12.06 -10.06
C LEU A 527 33.84 12.35 -9.16
N ALA A 528 33.68 11.49 -8.15
CA ALA A 528 33.22 11.92 -6.83
C ALA A 528 34.35 12.63 -6.04
N LYS A 529 33.97 13.45 -5.04
CA LYS A 529 34.83 14.33 -4.21
C LYS A 529 35.42 15.52 -5.01
N THR A 530 35.26 16.79 -4.63
CA THR A 530 35.48 17.36 -3.28
C THR A 530 34.90 18.78 -3.24
N TYR A 531 34.28 19.21 -2.13
CA TYR A 531 34.59 20.46 -1.41
C TYR A 531 33.72 20.60 -0.16
N ALA A 532 34.27 21.18 0.90
CA ALA A 532 33.59 21.29 2.20
C ALA A 532 33.83 22.65 2.86
N GLY A 533 32.83 23.12 3.61
CA GLY A 533 33.04 24.01 4.75
C GLY A 533 32.85 25.50 4.53
N VAL A 534 31.65 25.99 4.83
CA VAL A 534 31.50 27.25 5.60
C VAL A 534 30.62 26.95 6.81
N ARG A 535 31.04 27.38 7.99
CA ARG A 535 30.25 27.30 9.23
C ARG A 535 29.47 28.59 9.43
N ILE A 536 28.18 28.51 9.74
CA ILE A 536 27.50 29.47 10.60
C ILE A 536 26.71 28.68 11.64
N ALA A 537 26.83 29.06 12.90
CA ALA A 537 26.06 28.50 14.00
C ALA A 537 25.23 29.61 14.63
N HIS A 538 23.97 29.32 14.98
CA HIS A 538 23.28 30.01 16.07
C HIS A 538 22.25 29.08 16.71
N GLN A 539 22.03 29.26 18.01
CA GLN A 539 21.25 28.37 18.85
C GLN A 539 19.76 28.74 18.84
N GLU A 540 18.90 27.76 18.56
CA GLU A 540 17.52 27.62 19.09
C GLU A 540 16.93 26.31 18.54
N SER A 541 16.13 25.56 19.32
CA SER A 541 15.69 24.23 18.89
C SER A 541 14.59 24.29 17.81
N PRO A 542 14.79 23.68 16.62
CA PRO A 542 13.77 23.67 15.55
C PRO A 542 12.44 23.03 15.98
N SER A 543 12.51 22.04 16.88
CA SER A 543 11.38 21.32 17.46
C SER A 543 10.42 22.22 18.25
N MET A 544 10.87 23.35 18.82
CA MET A 544 9.99 24.28 19.52
C MET A 544 9.32 25.26 18.55
N ARG A 545 10.07 25.80 17.58
CA ARG A 545 9.54 26.72 16.54
C ARG A 545 8.47 26.03 15.67
N ARG A 546 8.68 24.76 15.29
CA ARG A 546 7.66 23.96 14.57
C ARG A 546 6.40 23.71 15.41
N ARG A 547 6.52 23.50 16.73
CA ARG A 547 5.35 23.27 17.60
C ARG A 547 4.45 24.51 17.72
N VAL A 548 5.02 25.71 17.70
CA VAL A 548 4.22 26.97 17.70
C VAL A 548 3.62 27.26 16.32
N ARG A 549 4.37 27.09 15.22
CA ARG A 549 3.83 27.30 13.86
C ARG A 549 2.80 26.23 13.43
N GLY A 550 2.94 24.99 13.89
CA GLY A 550 1.98 23.91 13.61
C GLY A 550 0.64 24.06 14.33
N ILE A 551 0.60 24.80 15.45
CA ILE A 551 -0.65 25.09 16.19
C ILE A 551 -1.41 26.28 15.57
N LEU A 552 -0.72 27.17 14.85
CA LEU A 552 -1.30 28.34 14.18
C LEU A 552 -1.54 28.16 12.67
N MET A 553 -1.40 26.94 12.16
CA MET A 553 -1.68 26.57 10.75
C MET A 553 -2.67 25.38 10.71
N SER A 554 -3.72 25.45 11.54
CA SER A 554 -4.66 24.33 11.79
C SER A 554 -5.71 24.11 10.68
N GLY A 555 -5.28 24.13 9.41
CA GLY A 555 -6.04 23.60 8.27
C GLY A 555 -5.48 22.21 7.91
N LYS A 556 -6.22 21.14 8.23
CA LYS A 556 -5.71 19.75 8.14
C LYS A 556 -5.45 19.32 6.69
N GLN A 557 -4.20 19.43 6.22
CA GLN A 557 -3.74 18.73 5.02
C GLN A 557 -3.26 17.31 5.40
N PHE A 558 -4.12 16.32 5.17
CA PHE A 558 -3.74 14.91 5.17
C PHE A 558 -3.00 14.54 3.88
N SER A 559 -2.20 13.47 3.91
CA SER A 559 -1.68 12.86 2.69
C SER A 559 -2.83 12.31 1.84
N LEU A 560 -2.87 12.69 0.55
CA LEU A 560 -4.07 12.60 -0.29
C LEU A 560 -4.43 11.17 -0.77
N ASP A 561 -3.69 10.14 -0.35
CA ASP A 561 -4.03 8.72 -0.53
C ASP A 561 -5.17 8.24 0.42
N SER A 562 -6.02 9.13 0.96
CA SER A 562 -6.96 8.78 2.04
C SER A 562 -8.32 9.50 2.07
N HIS A 563 -8.91 9.82 0.90
CA HIS A 563 -10.33 10.17 0.83
C HIS A 563 -11.23 8.92 0.67
N MET A 564 -11.84 8.49 1.77
CA MET A 564 -13.18 7.87 1.73
C MET A 564 -14.18 8.97 2.07
N ASP A 565 -15.06 9.31 1.14
CA ASP A 565 -16.04 10.38 1.37
C ASP A 565 -17.11 9.94 2.37
N VAL A 566 -17.01 10.46 3.60
CA VAL A 566 -18.07 10.36 4.60
C VAL A 566 -19.11 11.43 4.28
N VAL A 567 -20.16 11.03 3.57
CA VAL A 567 -21.31 11.90 3.26
C VAL A 567 -22.04 12.25 4.55
N VAL A 568 -21.79 13.46 5.06
CA VAL A 568 -22.58 14.06 6.15
C VAL A 568 -23.69 14.89 5.51
N GLN A 569 -24.91 14.37 5.55
CA GLN A 569 -26.08 15.01 4.98
C GLN A 569 -26.63 16.09 5.92
N THR A 570 -26.35 17.36 5.63
CA THR A 570 -26.88 18.51 6.37
C THR A 570 -28.21 19.00 5.79
N THR A 571 -29.32 18.72 6.48
CA THR A 571 -30.60 19.40 6.27
C THR A 571 -30.62 20.75 6.99
N LEU A 572 -31.11 21.79 6.31
CA LEU A 572 -31.35 23.12 6.88
C LEU A 572 -32.80 23.53 6.60
N ASP A 573 -33.70 23.09 7.48
CA ASP A 573 -35.06 23.63 7.57
C ASP A 573 -35.09 24.77 8.60
N ALA A 574 -35.44 25.98 8.17
CA ALA A 574 -35.70 27.13 9.02
C ALA A 574 -36.99 27.82 8.56
N GLY A 575 -38.05 27.71 9.35
CA GLY A 575 -39.41 28.05 8.91
C GLY A 575 -39.88 29.47 9.24
N ASN A 576 -40.67 30.03 8.32
CA ASN A 576 -41.80 30.95 8.53
C ASN A 576 -41.62 32.20 9.43
N GLY A 577 -41.55 33.37 8.78
CA GLY A 577 -41.91 34.67 9.35
C GLY A 577 -42.79 35.48 8.38
N ALA A 578 -44.04 35.75 8.76
CA ALA A 578 -45.01 36.52 7.95
C ALA A 578 -44.57 37.99 7.76
N THR A 579 -44.91 38.76 6.70
CA THR A 579 -45.95 38.62 5.64
C THR A 579 -45.47 39.32 4.32
N ARG A 580 -46.21 39.90 3.34
CA ARG A 580 -47.61 40.35 3.15
C ARG A 580 -48.04 40.45 1.65
N THR A 581 -49.26 40.94 1.45
CA THR A 581 -49.95 41.48 0.25
C THR A 581 -49.12 42.34 -0.73
N SER A 582 -49.42 42.44 -2.05
CA SER A 582 -50.59 41.99 -2.84
C SER A 582 -50.46 42.18 -4.38
N THR A 583 -51.13 41.33 -5.19
CA THR A 583 -51.85 41.61 -6.50
C THR A 583 -51.10 42.23 -7.70
N THR A 584 -51.33 41.94 -9.01
CA THR A 584 -52.25 41.04 -9.78
C THR A 584 -51.89 41.02 -11.30
N ASN A 585 -52.16 39.90 -12.00
CA ASN A 585 -52.74 39.76 -13.39
C ASN A 585 -52.10 40.46 -14.63
N SER A 586 -52.18 39.98 -15.90
CA SER A 586 -52.63 38.69 -16.51
C SER A 586 -52.52 38.68 -18.06
N TYR A 587 -52.41 37.50 -18.70
CA TYR A 587 -52.62 37.17 -20.16
C TYR A 587 -51.66 37.81 -21.21
N GLY A 588 -51.32 37.19 -22.37
CA GLY A 588 -51.56 35.81 -22.85
C GLY A 588 -51.17 35.57 -24.34
N HIS A 589 -51.10 34.28 -24.75
CA HIS A 589 -51.12 33.73 -26.14
C HIS A 589 -49.89 33.76 -27.12
N THR A 590 -49.33 32.55 -27.38
CA THR A 590 -49.03 31.86 -28.69
C THR A 590 -48.39 32.61 -29.88
N THR A 591 -47.42 32.08 -30.67
CA THR A 591 -46.84 30.71 -30.79
C THR A 591 -45.52 30.66 -31.61
N SER A 592 -44.69 29.63 -31.32
CA SER A 592 -43.71 28.95 -32.23
C SER A 592 -42.36 29.61 -32.59
N ALA A 593 -41.41 28.71 -32.90
CA ALA A 593 -40.05 28.89 -33.48
C ALA A 593 -38.89 29.39 -32.57
N ALA A 594 -37.79 28.63 -32.61
CA ALA A 594 -36.41 28.92 -32.17
C ALA A 594 -36.17 29.53 -30.76
N GLN A 595 -35.59 28.73 -29.85
CA GLN A 595 -35.02 29.25 -28.61
C GLN A 595 -33.71 30.00 -28.88
N ALA A 596 -33.64 31.25 -28.42
CA ALA A 596 -32.43 32.06 -28.36
C ALA A 596 -32.42 32.86 -27.03
N ASN A 597 -31.22 33.28 -26.62
CA ASN A 597 -30.91 34.34 -25.64
C ASN A 597 -31.49 34.23 -24.22
N SER A 598 -30.60 34.25 -23.22
CA SER A 598 -30.39 35.39 -22.29
C SER A 598 -29.42 34.95 -21.19
N GLU A 599 -28.29 35.59 -20.95
CA GLU A 599 -28.10 36.98 -20.49
C GLU A 599 -28.69 37.26 -19.09
N ARG A 600 -27.83 37.16 -18.07
CA ARG A 600 -27.94 37.96 -16.85
C ARG A 600 -26.56 38.45 -16.41
N GLN A 601 -26.15 39.60 -16.94
CA GLN A 601 -25.30 40.53 -16.21
C GLN A 601 -26.19 41.56 -15.52
N ALA A 602 -26.18 41.55 -14.18
CA ALA A 602 -26.64 42.64 -13.32
C ALA A 602 -26.03 42.35 -11.92
N SER A 603 -24.94 43.00 -11.50
CA SER A 603 -24.87 44.40 -11.05
C SER A 603 -25.67 44.65 -9.76
N ILE A 604 -25.04 44.40 -8.62
CA ILE A 604 -25.38 45.01 -7.33
C ILE A 604 -24.05 45.59 -6.80
N GLN A 605 -23.99 46.92 -6.76
CA GLN A 605 -23.12 47.68 -5.84
C GLN A 605 -23.95 48.02 -4.59
N GLU A 606 -23.44 48.90 -3.74
CA GLU A 606 -24.06 49.37 -2.48
C GLU A 606 -23.99 48.35 -1.33
N ASP A 607 -23.77 48.75 -0.07
CA ASP A 607 -22.86 49.81 0.42
C ASP A 607 -22.56 49.57 1.92
N ASN A 608 -21.71 50.42 2.49
CA ASN A 608 -21.31 50.41 3.91
C ASN A 608 -22.49 50.50 4.92
N GLU A 609 -22.37 49.89 6.11
CA GLU A 609 -22.18 50.63 7.37
C GLU A 609 -21.95 49.71 8.60
N GLU A 610 -21.76 50.32 9.78
CA GLU A 610 -21.00 49.81 10.94
C GLU A 610 -21.78 48.93 11.94
N SER A 611 -21.10 47.98 12.60
CA SER A 611 -20.76 48.04 14.04
C SER A 611 -20.21 46.69 14.61
N PRO A 612 -19.44 46.67 15.72
CA PRO A 612 -18.69 45.47 16.14
C PRO A 612 -18.89 45.01 17.61
N GLU A 613 -19.38 43.78 17.79
CA GLU A 613 -19.34 42.95 19.01
C GLU A 613 -19.28 41.46 18.55
N GLU A 614 -18.71 40.48 19.23
CA GLU A 614 -18.16 40.41 20.60
C GLU A 614 -16.67 39.98 20.62
N THR A 615 -16.03 39.95 21.79
CA THR A 615 -14.62 39.54 21.96
C THR A 615 -14.40 38.75 23.25
N GLU A 616 -13.90 37.51 23.14
CA GLU A 616 -13.15 36.88 24.24
C GLU A 616 -12.20 35.76 23.75
N LEU A 617 -11.34 35.28 24.65
CA LEU A 617 -10.41 34.14 24.47
C LEU A 617 -9.30 34.27 23.40
N LEU A 618 -8.38 35.25 23.54
CA LEU A 618 -6.93 35.04 23.26
C LEU A 618 -6.00 36.19 23.74
N SER A 619 -6.12 36.63 25.00
CA SER A 619 -5.39 37.82 25.51
C SER A 619 -4.88 37.71 26.96
N LEU A 620 -3.97 36.78 27.24
CA LEU A 620 -3.14 36.80 28.45
C LEU A 620 -1.65 36.58 28.17
N CYS A 621 -0.81 37.09 29.08
CA CYS A 621 0.65 36.98 29.08
C CYS A 621 1.44 37.78 28.03
N ARG A 622 1.38 39.13 28.07
CA ARG A 622 2.59 39.97 27.87
C ARG A 622 2.50 41.38 28.50
N THR A 623 3.68 41.86 28.88
CA THR A 623 4.07 43.24 29.30
C THR A 623 3.39 43.90 30.50
N SER A 624 4.19 44.10 31.56
CA SER A 624 4.14 45.27 32.44
C SER A 624 5.58 45.74 32.72
N ASN A 625 5.90 47.00 32.39
CA ASN A 625 7.12 47.70 32.84
C ASN A 625 6.94 48.11 34.33
N VAL A 626 7.85 48.71 35.13
CA VAL A 626 8.98 49.64 34.91
C VAL A 626 10.14 49.35 35.95
N PRO A 627 11.05 50.25 36.41
CA PRO A 627 12.50 50.15 36.18
C PRO A 627 13.42 49.71 37.36
N SER A 628 14.72 49.67 37.04
CA SER A 628 15.98 49.49 37.82
C SER A 628 16.36 50.68 38.75
N PRO A 629 17.52 50.70 39.47
CA PRO A 629 18.52 49.64 39.82
C PRO A 629 19.04 49.68 41.30
N GLU A 630 20.18 49.00 41.56
CA GLU A 630 21.24 49.24 42.59
C GLU A 630 21.37 48.32 43.85
N HIS A 631 22.63 47.85 44.04
CA HIS A 631 23.39 47.57 45.29
C HIS A 631 22.87 46.60 46.40
N ALA A 632 23.70 45.84 47.15
CA ALA A 632 25.11 45.42 46.98
C ALA A 632 25.53 44.29 47.98
N HIS A 633 26.56 43.50 47.62
CA HIS A 633 27.37 42.58 48.47
C HIS A 633 26.63 41.38 49.15
N SER A 634 27.28 40.29 49.64
CA SER A 634 28.70 39.93 49.82
C SER A 634 28.98 38.40 49.66
N LEU A 635 30.22 38.03 49.30
CA LEU A 635 31.07 36.87 49.72
C LEU A 635 30.46 35.44 49.94
N SER A 636 31.12 34.28 49.70
CA SER A 636 32.30 33.78 48.93
C SER A 636 32.31 32.22 49.11
N THR A 637 33.27 31.33 48.75
CA THR A 637 34.65 31.34 48.20
C THR A 637 34.96 29.95 47.56
N PRO A 638 35.62 29.81 46.38
CA PRO A 638 35.93 28.50 45.77
C PRO A 638 37.44 28.13 45.71
N SER A 639 37.79 26.85 45.92
CA SER A 639 39.11 26.21 45.65
C SER A 639 38.98 24.66 45.79
N ARG A 640 39.85 23.74 45.30
CA ARG A 640 41.14 23.79 44.57
C ARG A 640 41.55 22.37 44.05
N SER A 641 42.23 22.24 42.89
CA SER A 641 43.24 21.18 42.51
C SER A 641 42.88 19.66 42.55
N CYS A 642 43.49 18.72 41.78
CA CYS A 642 44.45 18.74 40.65
C CYS A 642 44.49 17.41 39.83
N SER A 643 45.24 17.43 38.71
CA SER A 643 45.78 16.35 37.82
C SER A 643 46.08 14.96 38.44
N SER A 644 46.13 13.82 37.71
CA SER A 644 47.01 13.53 36.52
C SER A 644 46.61 12.29 35.65
N SER A 645 47.46 11.84 34.71
CA SER A 645 47.10 11.03 33.52
C SER A 645 48.11 9.95 33.02
N SER A 646 47.62 8.82 32.47
CA SER A 646 48.30 7.81 31.56
C SER A 646 47.19 7.03 30.78
N HIS A 647 47.19 6.72 29.47
CA HIS A 647 48.05 5.85 28.62
C HIS A 647 48.22 4.39 29.13
N SER A 648 48.12 3.29 28.35
CA SER A 648 48.04 2.97 26.89
C SER A 648 47.27 1.64 26.65
N LEU A 649 46.45 1.39 25.60
CA LEU A 649 46.70 1.08 24.17
C LEU A 649 47.39 -0.29 23.81
N ILE A 650 46.68 -1.10 22.97
CA ILE A 650 47.15 -2.06 21.90
C ILE A 650 47.30 -3.61 22.17
N HIS A 651 46.65 -4.40 21.28
CA HIS A 651 46.82 -5.84 20.89
C HIS A 651 46.69 -7.00 21.93
N SER A 652 46.40 -8.27 21.59
CA SER A 652 45.69 -8.89 20.43
C SER A 652 45.37 -10.41 20.63
N LEU A 653 44.34 -10.91 19.90
CA LEU A 653 44.14 -12.28 19.33
C LEU A 653 43.95 -13.58 20.20
N THR A 654 42.83 -14.26 19.88
CA THR A 654 42.60 -15.73 19.69
C THR A 654 42.47 -16.77 20.84
N GLN A 655 41.33 -17.50 20.80
CA GLN A 655 41.11 -18.94 21.11
C GLN A 655 41.15 -19.44 22.59
N SER A 656 40.33 -20.41 23.06
CA SER A 656 39.18 -21.13 22.46
C SER A 656 38.28 -21.91 23.47
N SER A 657 36.96 -21.94 23.18
CA SER A 657 36.01 -23.08 23.38
C SER A 657 35.64 -23.55 24.85
N PRO A 658 34.73 -24.54 25.07
CA PRO A 658 33.29 -24.23 25.26
C PRO A 658 32.53 -25.07 26.35
N ARG A 659 31.22 -24.82 26.56
CA ARG A 659 30.26 -25.78 27.17
C ARG A 659 28.77 -25.52 26.83
N SER A 660 28.10 -26.53 26.24
CA SER A 660 26.72 -27.07 26.45
C SER A 660 25.62 -26.22 27.15
N SER A 661 24.31 -26.32 26.87
CA SER A 661 23.43 -27.06 25.89
C SER A 661 21.94 -26.67 26.20
N PRO A 662 20.86 -27.15 25.53
CA PRO A 662 20.70 -28.07 24.38
C PRO A 662 19.92 -27.45 23.17
N VAL A 663 19.53 -28.28 22.20
CA VAL A 663 18.87 -27.89 20.93
C VAL A 663 17.58 -28.70 20.72
N ASN A 664 16.49 -28.04 20.33
CA ASN A 664 15.33 -28.71 19.71
C ASN A 664 15.56 -28.85 18.19
N GLN A 665 15.38 -30.06 17.66
CA GLN A 665 15.56 -30.35 16.23
C GLN A 665 14.21 -30.47 15.51
N PHE A 666 13.96 -29.57 14.55
CA PHE A 666 13.11 -29.90 13.40
C PHE A 666 14.01 -30.30 12.23
N ARG A 667 13.66 -31.38 11.53
CA ARG A 667 14.38 -31.84 10.33
C ARG A 667 13.65 -31.35 9.07
N PRO A 668 14.34 -30.75 8.09
CA PRO A 668 13.76 -30.52 6.77
C PRO A 668 13.62 -31.86 6.02
N ILE A 669 12.49 -32.07 5.35
CA ILE A 669 12.29 -33.21 4.45
C ILE A 669 12.58 -32.78 3.02
N THR A 670 13.67 -33.31 2.45
CA THR A 670 14.03 -33.11 1.04
C THR A 670 13.29 -34.12 0.16
N LEU A 671 12.32 -33.65 -0.63
CA LEU A 671 11.68 -34.47 -1.68
C LEU A 671 12.49 -34.39 -2.99
N CYS A 672 13.33 -35.40 -3.22
CA CYS A 672 13.91 -35.64 -4.55
C CYS A 672 12.93 -36.42 -5.44
N ALA A 673 12.78 -36.00 -6.69
CA ALA A 673 11.92 -36.66 -7.66
C ALA A 673 12.69 -37.70 -8.50
N VAL A 674 12.21 -38.95 -8.54
CA VAL A 674 12.58 -40.00 -9.50
C VAL A 674 11.33 -40.84 -9.81
N PRO A 675 11.02 -41.21 -11.07
CA PRO A 675 9.74 -41.83 -11.42
C PRO A 675 9.77 -43.36 -11.60
N SER A 676 8.61 -43.98 -11.28
CA SER A 676 7.93 -45.11 -11.96
C SER A 676 8.61 -46.48 -12.16
N GLN A 677 7.85 -47.53 -11.80
CA GLN A 677 8.02 -48.98 -12.11
C GLN A 677 9.19 -49.68 -11.36
N SER A 678 9.12 -50.98 -11.00
CA SER A 678 8.08 -52.02 -11.20
C SER A 678 7.84 -52.86 -9.93
N GLN A 679 6.93 -53.86 -10.01
CA GLN A 679 6.51 -54.73 -8.89
C GLN A 679 7.56 -55.79 -8.50
N LEU A 680 7.60 -56.21 -7.22
CA LEU A 680 7.37 -57.61 -6.82
C LEU A 680 7.25 -57.82 -5.29
N SER A 681 6.14 -58.46 -4.93
CA SER A 681 5.64 -59.04 -3.66
C SER A 681 6.56 -59.44 -2.47
N MET A 682 6.02 -59.12 -1.28
CA MET A 682 5.88 -59.97 -0.06
C MET A 682 7.03 -60.11 0.97
N PRO A 683 6.72 -60.36 2.27
CA PRO A 683 7.59 -59.99 3.40
C PRO A 683 7.92 -61.12 4.41
N LEU A 684 8.80 -60.83 5.38
CA LEU A 684 8.77 -61.40 6.74
C LEU A 684 9.57 -60.50 7.72
N ALA A 685 9.33 -60.64 9.03
CA ALA A 685 9.78 -59.72 10.08
C ALA A 685 10.81 -60.32 11.06
N MET A 686 11.57 -59.47 11.77
CA MET A 686 12.17 -59.71 13.10
C MET A 686 12.51 -58.34 13.78
N PRO A 687 12.66 -58.22 15.13
CA PRO A 687 12.40 -56.96 15.84
C PRO A 687 13.56 -56.30 16.65
N LEU A 688 13.21 -55.13 17.20
CA LEU A 688 13.78 -54.27 18.28
C LEU A 688 14.80 -54.87 19.29
N PRO A 689 15.57 -54.00 19.98
CA PRO A 689 15.25 -53.80 21.40
C PRO A 689 15.23 -52.34 21.93
N ASN A 690 14.40 -52.17 22.97
CA ASN A 690 13.99 -50.94 23.67
C ASN A 690 15.09 -50.07 24.31
N ARG A 691 14.74 -48.79 24.56
CA ARG A 691 14.97 -48.12 25.85
C ARG A 691 13.70 -47.37 26.29
N ASN A 692 13.21 -47.67 27.50
CA ASN A 692 12.01 -47.06 28.06
C ASN A 692 12.34 -45.81 28.89
N VAL A 693 11.44 -44.84 28.89
CA VAL A 693 11.18 -43.96 30.04
C VAL A 693 9.68 -43.97 30.28
N THR A 694 9.26 -44.23 31.51
CA THR A 694 7.86 -44.39 31.90
C THR A 694 7.44 -43.23 32.79
N VAL A 695 6.27 -42.65 32.54
CA VAL A 695 5.55 -41.81 33.51
C VAL A 695 4.13 -42.35 33.60
N SER A 696 3.60 -42.46 34.82
CA SER A 696 2.31 -43.11 35.10
C SER A 696 1.17 -42.09 35.22
N VAL A 697 -0.05 -42.57 35.04
CA VAL A 697 -1.28 -41.84 35.35
C VAL A 697 -1.66 -42.17 36.79
N ASP A 698 -1.86 -41.16 37.64
CA ASP A 698 -2.90 -41.09 38.69
C ASP A 698 -2.61 -39.96 39.68
N SER A 699 -3.32 -38.81 39.55
CA SER A 699 -3.75 -38.00 40.71
C SER A 699 -4.74 -36.90 40.32
N LEU A 700 -5.79 -36.77 41.15
CA LEU A 700 -6.55 -35.54 41.41
C LEU A 700 -7.29 -34.88 40.24
N LEU A 701 -8.46 -35.44 39.96
CA LEU A 701 -9.65 -34.67 39.56
C LEU A 701 -9.81 -33.41 40.43
N ASN A 702 -9.98 -32.24 39.82
CA ASN A 702 -10.48 -31.04 40.49
C ASN A 702 -11.17 -30.11 39.47
N PRO A 703 -12.51 -29.93 39.51
CA PRO A 703 -13.23 -29.12 38.53
C PRO A 703 -13.14 -27.62 38.89
N VAL A 704 -12.14 -26.92 38.35
CA VAL A 704 -12.01 -25.46 38.53
C VAL A 704 -12.91 -24.72 37.52
N THR A 705 -14.19 -24.59 37.88
CA THR A 705 -15.18 -23.81 37.12
C THR A 705 -15.03 -22.31 37.37
N THR A 706 -14.15 -21.63 36.62
CA THR A 706 -14.12 -20.16 36.52
C THR A 706 -13.91 -19.71 35.08
N CYS A 707 -15.02 -19.46 34.37
CA CYS A 707 -15.00 -18.83 33.05
C CYS A 707 -15.04 -17.30 33.20
N ASN A 708 -13.88 -16.65 33.21
CA ASN A 708 -13.79 -15.18 33.31
C ASN A 708 -13.96 -14.52 31.93
N VAL A 709 -15.21 -14.37 31.50
CA VAL A 709 -15.59 -13.46 30.41
C VAL A 709 -15.34 -12.03 30.87
N TYR A 710 -14.38 -11.34 30.25
CA TYR A 710 -14.05 -9.96 30.63
C TYR A 710 -15.12 -8.97 30.15
N HIS A 711 -16.02 -8.60 31.07
CA HIS A 711 -16.97 -7.48 30.92
C HIS A 711 -16.81 -6.48 32.07
N GLY A 712 -15.66 -5.81 32.10
CA GLY A 712 -15.35 -4.74 33.05
C GLY A 712 -16.09 -3.44 32.73
N LYS A 713 -17.26 -3.22 33.35
CA LYS A 713 -17.96 -1.92 33.38
C LYS A 713 -17.94 -1.36 34.79
N ARG A 714 -17.56 -0.07 34.90
CA ARG A 714 -17.50 0.75 36.13
C ARG A 714 -16.42 0.32 37.15
N PHE A 715 -15.70 1.30 37.68
CA PHE A 715 -16.04 1.84 39.01
C PHE A 715 -15.77 3.35 39.06
N LEU A 716 -16.51 4.04 39.92
CA LEU A 716 -16.28 5.42 40.33
C LEU A 716 -16.23 5.40 41.85
N GLU A 717 -15.20 5.98 42.46
CA GLU A 717 -15.20 6.32 43.89
C GLU A 717 -14.64 7.74 44.08
N PRO A 718 -15.23 8.55 44.98
CA PRO A 718 -14.82 9.93 45.21
C PRO A 718 -13.83 10.08 46.38
N LEU A 719 -13.12 11.21 46.42
CA LEU A 719 -12.48 11.74 47.61
C LEU A 719 -12.86 13.21 47.78
N GLU A 720 -13.13 13.62 49.02
CA GLU A 720 -13.75 14.90 49.35
C GLU A 720 -12.76 15.99 49.79
N ASN A 721 -13.27 17.22 49.87
CA ASN A 721 -12.82 18.31 50.75
C ASN A 721 -11.40 18.89 50.54
N LEU A 722 -11.33 20.01 49.81
CA LEU A 722 -10.63 21.22 50.29
C LEU A 722 -11.21 22.50 49.68
N ALA A 723 -11.24 23.56 50.48
CA ALA A 723 -12.12 24.73 50.40
C ALA A 723 -11.96 25.68 49.18
N GLN A 724 -13.06 26.37 48.84
CA GLN A 724 -13.20 27.81 48.51
C GLN A 724 -12.09 28.45 47.62
N THR A 725 -12.36 29.05 46.45
CA THR A 725 -13.30 30.17 46.22
C THR A 725 -13.76 30.33 44.74
N SER A 726 -14.87 31.07 44.56
CA SER A 726 -15.28 31.84 43.35
C SER A 726 -15.46 31.14 41.99
N ALA A 727 -16.70 31.25 41.49
CA ALA A 727 -17.23 31.04 40.12
C ALA A 727 -16.25 31.28 38.93
N SER A 728 -16.42 30.67 37.75
CA SER A 728 -17.70 30.50 37.02
C SER A 728 -17.73 29.43 35.92
N PHE A 729 -18.93 29.18 35.38
CA PHE A 729 -19.28 28.36 34.20
C PHE A 729 -19.14 26.82 34.29
N SER A 730 -19.95 26.14 33.49
CA SER A 730 -20.35 24.75 33.70
C SER A 730 -20.58 23.99 32.38
N SER A 731 -20.56 22.65 32.45
CA SER A 731 -21.15 21.70 31.48
C SER A 731 -20.63 21.77 30.03
N SER A 732 -20.21 20.65 29.43
CA SER A 732 -21.15 19.56 29.16
C SER A 732 -20.55 18.16 29.22
N ILE A 733 -21.29 17.26 29.86
CA ILE A 733 -21.03 15.82 29.92
C ILE A 733 -21.87 15.12 28.84
N PHE A 734 -21.39 13.96 28.37
CA PHE A 734 -22.15 12.99 27.57
C PHE A 734 -23.65 12.94 27.90
N ARG A 735 -24.51 13.13 26.90
CA ARG A 735 -25.90 12.64 26.90
C ARG A 735 -26.25 12.02 25.57
N LEU A 736 -26.78 10.80 25.62
CA LEU A 736 -27.57 10.20 24.54
C LEU A 736 -28.97 10.85 24.54
N PRO A 737 -29.57 11.14 23.38
CA PRO A 737 -30.97 11.59 23.33
C PRO A 737 -31.92 10.41 23.61
N THR A 738 -32.85 10.61 24.54
CA THR A 738 -34.07 9.80 24.66
C THR A 738 -35.21 10.51 23.91
N PRO A 739 -36.13 9.78 23.23
CA PRO A 739 -37.23 10.39 22.51
C PRO A 739 -38.35 10.88 23.45
N ILE A 740 -39.13 11.85 23.00
CA ILE A 740 -40.35 12.36 23.66
C ILE A 740 -41.50 12.36 22.63
N ALA A 741 -42.74 12.24 23.12
CA ALA A 741 -43.92 11.81 22.37
C ALA A 741 -44.52 12.82 21.36
N THR A 742 -45.43 12.29 20.54
CA THR A 742 -46.21 12.97 19.49
C THR A 742 -47.36 13.83 20.04
N PRO A 743 -48.10 14.53 19.16
CA PRO A 743 -49.46 14.05 18.91
C PRO A 743 -49.96 14.08 17.45
N THR A 744 -50.57 12.97 17.04
CA THR A 744 -51.74 12.83 16.14
C THR A 744 -51.83 13.60 14.79
N ARG A 745 -51.70 12.85 13.69
CA ARG A 745 -52.78 12.70 12.67
C ARG A 745 -52.66 11.33 11.97
N GLU A 746 -53.73 10.84 11.33
CA GLU A 746 -53.95 9.40 11.09
C GLU A 746 -53.56 8.88 9.69
N SER A 747 -52.75 7.81 9.64
CA SER A 747 -52.76 6.74 8.62
C SER A 747 -51.92 5.54 9.12
N PRO A 748 -52.36 4.28 9.03
CA PRO A 748 -51.69 3.12 9.65
C PRO A 748 -50.74 2.34 8.73
N GLU A 749 -49.95 1.43 9.35
CA GLU A 749 -49.04 0.40 8.74
C GLU A 749 -47.80 0.97 8.02
N ASP A 750 -46.54 0.56 8.25
CA ASP A 750 -45.92 -0.54 9.03
C ASP A 750 -44.48 -0.10 9.52
N PRO A 751 -43.90 -0.56 10.67
CA PRO A 751 -42.78 0.16 11.32
C PRO A 751 -41.40 -0.54 11.41
N ASP A 752 -40.39 0.30 11.73
CA ASP A 752 -39.08 0.03 12.38
C ASP A 752 -38.01 -0.90 11.73
N TRP A 753 -36.93 -0.28 11.24
CA TRP A 753 -35.56 -0.82 11.41
C TRP A 753 -34.44 0.25 11.38
N PRO A 754 -33.86 0.67 12.52
CA PRO A 754 -32.64 1.47 12.56
C PRO A 754 -31.37 0.59 12.47
N ALA A 755 -30.41 0.97 11.64
CA ALA A 755 -29.21 0.17 11.38
C ALA A 755 -28.25 0.12 12.59
N LYS A 756 -28.19 -1.03 13.28
CA LYS A 756 -27.15 -1.33 14.28
C LYS A 756 -25.80 -1.57 13.61
N THR A 757 -24.72 -1.11 14.24
CA THR A 757 -23.36 -1.38 13.75
C THR A 757 -22.95 -2.84 14.00
N PHE A 758 -22.03 -3.36 13.18
CA PHE A 758 -21.56 -4.75 13.25
C PHE A 758 -21.01 -5.13 14.65
N SER A 759 -20.43 -4.16 15.37
CA SER A 759 -19.96 -4.33 16.76
C SER A 759 -21.09 -4.45 17.78
N GLN A 760 -22.26 -3.86 17.55
CA GLN A 760 -23.44 -4.04 18.40
C GLN A 760 -24.05 -5.44 18.20
N LEU A 761 -24.16 -5.90 16.94
CA LEU A 761 -24.69 -7.24 16.61
C LEU A 761 -23.87 -8.38 17.22
N LEU A 762 -22.55 -8.22 17.33
CA LEU A 762 -21.67 -9.18 18.01
C LEU A 762 -21.87 -9.21 19.53
N LEU A 763 -22.07 -8.05 20.18
CA LEU A 763 -22.29 -7.99 21.63
C LEU A 763 -23.66 -8.53 22.05
N GLU A 764 -24.71 -8.26 21.27
CA GLU A 764 -26.06 -8.75 21.59
C GLU A 764 -26.15 -10.29 21.50
N ARG A 765 -25.51 -10.92 20.50
CA ARG A 765 -25.50 -12.39 20.37
C ARG A 765 -24.80 -13.14 21.49
N TYR A 766 -23.84 -12.52 22.19
CA TYR A 766 -23.18 -13.12 23.37
C TYR A 766 -23.88 -12.77 24.69
N SER A 767 -24.83 -11.84 24.69
CA SER A 767 -25.51 -11.38 25.92
C SER A 767 -26.73 -12.24 26.30
N SER A 768 -27.22 -13.11 25.43
CA SER A 768 -28.53 -13.76 25.56
C SER A 768 -28.51 -15.26 25.93
N GLN A 769 -27.41 -15.79 26.48
CA GLN A 769 -27.30 -17.21 26.90
C GLN A 769 -26.66 -17.40 28.29
N SER A 770 -27.17 -16.75 29.33
CA SER A 770 -26.75 -17.03 30.72
C SER A 770 -27.72 -16.52 31.82
N GLN A 771 -29.03 -16.81 31.72
CA GLN A 771 -29.94 -16.61 32.87
C GLN A 771 -31.29 -17.38 32.79
N SER A 772 -31.30 -18.63 33.24
CA SER A 772 -32.40 -19.24 34.00
C SER A 772 -31.87 -20.45 34.78
N LEU A 773 -32.43 -20.71 35.98
CA LEU A 773 -31.87 -21.65 36.96
C LEU A 773 -32.97 -22.44 37.67
N GLY A 774 -32.77 -23.76 37.76
CA GLY A 774 -33.22 -24.58 38.89
C GLY A 774 -34.60 -25.25 38.82
N ASN A 775 -34.61 -26.53 39.22
CA ASN A 775 -35.67 -27.24 39.96
C ASN A 775 -37.03 -27.45 39.24
N ASN A 776 -37.58 -28.67 39.07
CA ASN A 776 -37.55 -29.87 39.93
C ASN A 776 -37.82 -31.19 39.16
N SER A 777 -37.80 -32.32 39.88
CA SER A 777 -38.24 -33.68 39.49
C SER A 777 -39.78 -33.80 39.35
N SER A 778 -40.44 -34.92 39.02
CA SER A 778 -40.07 -36.36 38.86
C SER A 778 -41.18 -37.13 38.09
N THR A 779 -40.86 -38.34 37.57
CA THR A 779 -41.78 -39.46 37.19
C THR A 779 -42.85 -39.19 36.08
N GLU A 780 -43.40 -40.14 35.32
CA GLU A 780 -43.37 -41.63 35.33
C GLU A 780 -43.66 -42.26 33.91
N SER A 781 -43.44 -43.58 33.75
CA SER A 781 -44.03 -44.60 32.81
C SER A 781 -44.85 -44.23 31.54
N SER A 782 -44.89 -44.98 30.42
CA SER A 782 -44.26 -46.27 29.99
C SER A 782 -44.65 -46.68 28.53
N SER A 783 -43.96 -47.71 27.96
CA SER A 783 -44.39 -48.64 26.86
C SER A 783 -44.64 -48.08 25.42
N LEU A 784 -44.46 -48.80 24.29
CA LEU A 784 -43.94 -50.13 23.89
C LEU A 784 -43.42 -50.01 22.42
N SER A 785 -42.12 -50.21 22.12
CA SER A 785 -41.49 -51.42 21.52
C SER A 785 -41.75 -51.76 20.03
N GLY A 786 -40.69 -51.95 19.23
CA GLY A 786 -40.74 -52.76 17.99
C GLY A 786 -39.68 -52.46 16.92
N GLY A 787 -38.76 -53.42 16.68
CA GLY A 787 -37.84 -53.45 15.52
C GLY A 787 -36.57 -52.58 15.62
N ALA A 788 -35.38 -52.95 15.18
CA ALA A 788 -34.64 -54.21 14.99
C ALA A 788 -33.35 -53.83 14.22
N THR A 789 -32.17 -54.14 14.78
CA THR A 789 -30.85 -53.87 14.19
C THR A 789 -30.47 -54.93 13.14
N PRO A 790 -29.44 -54.73 12.28
CA PRO A 790 -28.06 -55.05 12.70
C PRO A 790 -26.91 -54.18 12.12
N THR A 791 -25.72 -54.43 12.68
CA THR A 791 -24.37 -53.90 12.40
C THR A 791 -23.65 -54.60 11.22
N PRO A 792 -22.44 -54.15 10.79
CA PRO A 792 -21.92 -54.41 9.43
C PRO A 792 -20.90 -55.56 9.29
N THR A 793 -20.62 -55.95 8.04
CA THR A 793 -19.44 -56.73 7.61
C THR A 793 -19.00 -56.35 6.17
N PRO A 794 -17.69 -56.37 5.84
CA PRO A 794 -17.17 -56.06 4.51
C PRO A 794 -16.90 -57.30 3.63
N MET A 795 -16.90 -57.16 2.30
CA MET A 795 -16.26 -58.09 1.35
C MET A 795 -15.85 -57.41 0.03
N SER A 796 -15.01 -58.09 -0.76
CA SER A 796 -14.21 -57.53 -1.86
C SER A 796 -14.21 -58.39 -3.14
N SER A 797 -14.41 -57.76 -4.29
CA SER A 797 -14.05 -58.24 -5.66
C SER A 797 -14.35 -57.09 -6.64
N LEU A 798 -13.37 -56.42 -7.26
CA LEU A 798 -12.46 -56.82 -8.35
C LEU A 798 -12.94 -56.30 -9.72
N ASP A 799 -12.01 -55.61 -10.39
CA ASP A 799 -11.92 -55.27 -11.81
C ASP A 799 -12.80 -54.15 -12.45
N GLU A 800 -12.21 -53.59 -13.53
CA GLU A 800 -12.72 -52.58 -14.48
C GLU A 800 -13.05 -51.14 -14.00
N LEU A 801 -12.00 -50.37 -13.63
CA LEU A 801 -11.55 -49.21 -14.44
C LEU A 801 -10.27 -48.58 -13.84
N VAL A 802 -9.12 -48.73 -14.51
CA VAL A 802 -7.79 -48.54 -13.91
C VAL A 802 -6.81 -47.79 -14.84
N THR A 803 -6.61 -46.49 -14.53
CA THR A 803 -5.29 -45.81 -14.54
C THR A 803 -4.69 -45.51 -15.97
N PRO A 804 -3.42 -45.05 -16.16
CA PRO A 804 -3.17 -43.66 -16.60
C PRO A 804 -2.26 -43.54 -17.84
N LEU A 805 -1.74 -42.33 -18.13
CA LEU A 805 -0.37 -42.18 -18.64
C LEU A 805 0.30 -40.85 -18.27
N LEU A 806 1.59 -40.93 -17.92
CA LEU A 806 2.54 -39.83 -17.74
C LEU A 806 3.93 -40.35 -18.15
N LEU A 807 4.83 -39.46 -18.59
CA LEU A 807 6.27 -39.65 -18.88
C LEU A 807 6.71 -40.07 -20.29
N SER A 808 7.89 -39.53 -20.65
CA SER A 808 8.83 -39.93 -21.73
C SER A 808 8.40 -39.62 -23.18
N PHE A 809 9.30 -39.27 -24.11
CA PHE A 809 10.78 -39.21 -24.11
C PHE A 809 11.32 -37.82 -24.55
N ALA A 810 12.65 -37.64 -24.53
CA ALA A 810 13.32 -36.39 -24.92
C ALA A 810 14.46 -36.59 -25.94
N SER A 811 14.69 -35.55 -26.77
CA SER A 811 15.93 -35.29 -27.55
C SER A 811 16.24 -36.23 -28.75
N PRO A 812 17.18 -35.86 -29.66
CA PRO A 812 17.23 -34.59 -30.41
C PRO A 812 17.65 -34.75 -31.91
N SER A 813 17.57 -33.66 -32.70
CA SER A 813 18.18 -33.51 -34.07
C SER A 813 17.67 -34.46 -35.17
N GLN A 814 17.84 -34.22 -36.49
CA GLN A 814 18.44 -33.15 -37.30
C GLN A 814 17.61 -32.99 -38.62
N PRO A 815 17.73 -31.91 -39.42
CA PRO A 815 16.89 -31.67 -40.61
C PRO A 815 17.57 -31.98 -41.96
N MET A 816 16.79 -32.22 -43.03
CA MET A 816 17.10 -31.85 -44.44
C MET A 816 15.92 -32.08 -45.41
N LEU A 817 15.89 -31.28 -46.50
CA LEU A 817 15.50 -31.54 -47.92
C LEU A 817 14.49 -32.65 -48.33
N SER A 818 13.76 -32.59 -49.46
CA SER A 818 13.30 -31.52 -50.39
C SER A 818 12.41 -32.13 -51.51
N ALA A 819 11.90 -31.28 -52.44
CA ALA A 819 11.57 -31.56 -53.86
C ALA A 819 10.25 -32.27 -54.30
N HIS A 820 9.40 -31.46 -54.96
CA HIS A 820 8.69 -31.67 -56.26
C HIS A 820 7.47 -32.62 -56.45
N GLY A 821 6.58 -32.21 -57.38
CA GLY A 821 5.45 -32.98 -57.94
C GLY A 821 4.10 -32.22 -58.02
N ILE A 822 4.02 -31.01 -58.59
CA ILE A 822 3.59 -30.71 -59.99
C ILE A 822 2.07 -30.86 -60.24
N GLY A 823 1.40 -29.78 -60.69
CA GLY A 823 -0.03 -29.73 -61.06
C GLY A 823 -0.51 -28.31 -61.44
N GLU A 824 -0.66 -28.07 -62.74
CA GLU A 824 -0.90 -26.82 -63.50
C GLU A 824 -2.23 -26.07 -63.19
N GLY A 825 -2.42 -24.77 -63.49
CA GLY A 825 -1.54 -23.76 -64.12
C GLY A 825 -2.26 -22.46 -64.58
N GLN A 826 -1.54 -21.61 -65.34
CA GLN A 826 -1.92 -20.33 -66.02
C GLN A 826 -2.08 -19.07 -65.14
N ARG A 827 -1.16 -18.09 -65.24
CA ARG A 827 -1.23 -16.76 -65.93
C ARG A 827 -1.80 -15.62 -65.03
N GLU A 828 -1.27 -14.39 -65.00
CA GLU A 828 -0.28 -13.70 -65.87
C GLU A 828 0.63 -12.69 -65.11
N GLN A 829 1.93 -12.70 -65.48
CA GLN A 829 3.03 -11.69 -65.45
C GLN A 829 3.03 -10.42 -64.56
N GLY A 830 4.21 -10.06 -64.00
CA GLY A 830 4.43 -8.75 -63.34
C GLY A 830 5.80 -8.43 -62.66
N SER A 831 6.95 -8.85 -63.22
CA SER A 831 8.35 -8.39 -62.93
C SER A 831 8.78 -8.12 -61.46
N ASP A 832 9.62 -8.97 -60.85
CA ASP A 832 11.12 -8.88 -60.79
C ASP A 832 11.65 -8.01 -59.62
N SER A 833 12.72 -8.35 -58.87
CA SER A 833 13.51 -9.60 -58.75
C SER A 833 14.45 -9.53 -57.51
N ASP A 834 14.74 -10.67 -56.87
CA ASP A 834 16.05 -11.21 -56.40
C ASP A 834 17.25 -10.28 -56.02
N ALA A 835 18.18 -10.63 -55.10
CA ALA A 835 18.29 -11.74 -54.14
C ALA A 835 19.50 -11.59 -53.16
N THR A 836 19.31 -12.00 -51.90
CA THR A 836 20.18 -12.88 -51.06
C THR A 836 21.68 -12.57 -50.76
N VAL A 837 22.15 -13.13 -49.62
CA VAL A 837 23.56 -13.45 -49.20
C VAL A 837 24.27 -12.52 -48.17
N CYS A 838 24.29 -13.01 -46.93
CA CYS A 838 25.36 -13.06 -45.90
C CYS A 838 26.46 -11.97 -45.74
N SER A 839 26.62 -11.51 -44.48
CA SER A 839 27.89 -11.28 -43.72
C SER A 839 29.05 -10.48 -44.36
N THR A 840 29.66 -9.48 -43.70
CA THR A 840 30.26 -9.55 -42.34
C THR A 840 30.43 -8.17 -41.65
N THR A 841 30.60 -8.20 -40.32
CA THR A 841 31.34 -7.25 -39.45
C THR A 841 31.67 -5.82 -39.95
N SER A 842 31.09 -4.78 -39.31
CA SER A 842 31.86 -3.66 -38.69
C SER A 842 30.96 -2.67 -37.92
N SER A 843 31.10 -2.70 -36.59
CA SER A 843 31.31 -1.52 -35.71
C SER A 843 30.49 -0.23 -35.93
N MET A 844 29.54 0.05 -35.03
CA MET A 844 29.74 1.03 -33.93
C MET A 844 28.57 0.99 -32.92
N GLU A 845 28.92 1.00 -31.63
CA GLU A 845 28.00 1.28 -30.52
C GLU A 845 28.08 2.80 -30.17
N SER A 846 27.38 3.27 -29.12
CA SER A 846 27.20 4.67 -28.65
C SER A 846 26.26 5.59 -29.47
N LEU A 847 25.01 5.77 -28.97
CA LEU A 847 24.13 6.94 -29.12
C LEU A 847 22.86 6.85 -28.25
#